data_AF-A0A7C6CJI0-F1
#
_entry.id   AF-A0A7C6CJI0-F1
#
_cell.length_a   1.000
_cell.length_b   1.000
_cell.length_c   1.000
_cell.angle_alpha   90.00
_cell.angle_beta   90.00
_cell.angle_gamma   90.00
#
_symmetry.space_group_name_H-M   'P 1'
#
loop_
_entity.id
_entity.type
_entity.pdbx_description
1 polymer ?
#
loop_
_entity_poly.entity_id
_entity_poly.type
_entity_poly.pdbx_seq_one_letter_code
_entity_poly.pdbx_strand_id
1 'polypeptide(L)'
;MAKILIIEDHALSRQMLDTLLGYMGHTVLKAANGEQALNYAKKVVPDLIISDILMPGMDGLELVRRLRQEATLRSTPVIFYTATYRWPEVIQLHELDESYRVLPKPSEPSLLLEAINEVLSCGETQTPLLPASAEKDPPPPADKLCSQATGLRLAVLMDLSVNLVSQRDPDALLRNFCRGTREFLNCRSVLLVMEEDETRHYWTDPELQNSEAVKEIFPPVDVCRQVMEEGILFRWPATSTALPGQPEPMLGAESSLLVVPVASPGEIYGWLALRDRVNAPFFTEEEGEMIMALSKQVALVYENLLLVRKLRKNEERFRLVLSTTGVCSWTWNLASGRVTYLVEKKRGESASLDQDQCLAAIHPEDRPRVTELFAQAIASGRNFETEYRMFWGGKEYWFLTKGLAMREGEHTTELIGINVDITERKRIEEENIASERELLKITLNSLNEGVITTDRSGRVVLINPTARELIGCTEERTSKQLLSNLLTVYNGKTGEKYSSFTPGSAYTDPVLVTGDQRKIPITLEHSPVKLPNGKEIGMVTVFQDISEKRRAERELLKAAKLESLGVLAAGIAHDFNNVLAAIISNLQLASIQYEKQINILPTLAETVEISHQASNLTKQLLTFAKGGAPVRKNAVLSGLIRETTDFVLRGSNIKAEYQMPADLWPVSIDVGQISQVFHNLVLNAQQAMHQGGVIRISGENVEVKTKERLKPGKYVKVTVADQGTGIEQAIMDKIFDPFFTTKANGNGLGLATAISIIHQHDGVIEVESEKNVGSTFYLYLPANTMKLAEVVREKEPVVLEGGLRILLMDDEELISRPVAELLSNFGHEIVTTRNGAETIAAYQEAEKNNNPFDVVILDLTIPGGIGGLEVLTELRRFNPQIRAVVSSGYASDPIIANYQKHGFSGVVSKPYHIKELLAVLAQVAAK
;
A
#
# COMPACT_ATOMS: atom_id res chain seq x y z
N MET A 1 -39.46 -28.26 -48.70
CA MET A 1 -38.21 -27.69 -49.22
C MET A 1 -38.02 -26.35 -48.54
N ALA A 2 -37.06 -26.22 -47.62
CA ALA A 2 -36.87 -25.02 -46.80
C ALA A 2 -35.53 -24.34 -47.12
N LYS A 3 -35.47 -23.03 -46.95
CA LYS A 3 -34.26 -22.21 -47.01
C LYS A 3 -33.62 -22.20 -45.62
N ILE A 4 -32.46 -22.83 -45.50
CA ILE A 4 -31.72 -22.89 -44.23
C ILE A 4 -30.49 -21.99 -44.34
N LEU A 5 -30.35 -21.04 -43.43
CA LEU A 5 -29.15 -20.23 -43.29
C LEU A 5 -28.22 -20.86 -42.24
N ILE A 6 -27.08 -21.36 -42.69
CA ILE A 6 -25.99 -21.83 -41.84
C ILE A 6 -25.07 -20.65 -41.53
N ILE A 7 -24.84 -20.37 -40.24
CA ILE A 7 -23.75 -19.53 -39.75
C ILE A 7 -22.81 -20.40 -38.94
N GLU A 8 -21.61 -20.57 -39.47
CA GLU A 8 -20.57 -21.42 -38.92
C GLU A 8 -19.27 -20.78 -39.38
N ASP A 9 -18.33 -20.46 -38.49
CA ASP A 9 -17.05 -19.86 -38.88
C ASP A 9 -16.09 -20.93 -39.44
N HIS A 10 -16.07 -22.12 -38.84
CA HIS A 10 -15.25 -23.25 -39.26
C HIS A 10 -15.64 -23.79 -40.65
N ALA A 11 -14.68 -23.77 -41.58
CA ALA A 11 -14.94 -24.05 -42.98
C ALA A 11 -15.40 -25.49 -43.26
N LEU A 12 -14.79 -26.49 -42.60
CA LEU A 12 -15.13 -27.91 -42.79
C LEU A 12 -16.52 -28.22 -42.21
N SER A 13 -16.84 -27.72 -41.01
CA SER A 13 -18.19 -27.84 -40.42
C SER A 13 -19.26 -27.23 -41.33
N ARG A 14 -18.98 -26.04 -41.88
CA ARG A 14 -19.90 -25.33 -42.79
C ARG A 14 -20.10 -26.11 -44.10
N GLN A 15 -19.05 -26.73 -44.61
CA GLN A 15 -19.09 -27.60 -45.80
C GLN A 15 -19.81 -28.92 -45.53
N MET A 16 -19.64 -29.53 -44.35
CA MET A 16 -20.37 -30.74 -43.94
C MET A 16 -21.88 -30.46 -43.89
N LEU A 17 -22.31 -29.42 -43.18
CA LEU A 17 -23.72 -29.06 -43.03
C LEU A 17 -24.37 -28.70 -44.38
N ASP A 18 -23.65 -27.96 -45.24
CA ASP A 18 -24.06 -27.62 -46.60
C ASP A 18 -24.21 -28.86 -47.50
N THR A 19 -23.27 -29.81 -47.40
CA THR A 19 -23.33 -31.09 -48.13
C THR A 19 -24.50 -31.94 -47.64
N LEU A 20 -24.71 -32.03 -46.33
CA LEU A 20 -25.75 -32.83 -45.68
C LEU A 20 -27.16 -32.30 -46.02
N LEU A 21 -27.40 -31.01 -45.80
CA LEU A 21 -28.70 -30.39 -46.07
C LEU A 21 -28.97 -30.25 -47.58
N GLY A 22 -27.92 -30.05 -48.38
CA GLY A 22 -27.98 -30.08 -49.84
C GLY A 22 -28.37 -31.46 -50.39
N TYR A 23 -27.82 -32.56 -49.85
CA TYR A 23 -28.25 -33.92 -50.22
C TYR A 23 -29.71 -34.22 -49.85
N MET A 24 -30.26 -33.53 -48.86
CA MET A 24 -31.69 -33.61 -48.52
C MET A 24 -32.58 -32.64 -49.32
N GLY A 25 -32.01 -31.89 -50.27
CA GLY A 25 -32.76 -30.97 -51.12
C GLY A 25 -33.22 -29.69 -50.42
N HIS A 26 -32.59 -29.29 -49.32
CA HIS A 26 -32.82 -27.95 -48.75
C HIS A 26 -32.02 -26.89 -49.52
N THR A 27 -32.54 -25.66 -49.57
CA THR A 27 -31.82 -24.54 -50.18
C THR A 27 -30.91 -23.91 -49.14
N VAL A 28 -29.62 -24.23 -49.20
CA VAL A 28 -28.64 -23.78 -48.20
C VAL A 28 -28.10 -22.40 -48.53
N LEU A 29 -28.11 -21.50 -47.53
CA LEU A 29 -27.35 -20.26 -47.51
C LEU A 29 -26.20 -20.41 -46.49
N LYS A 30 -25.02 -19.86 -46.80
CA LYS A 30 -23.81 -19.99 -45.99
C LYS A 30 -23.27 -18.63 -45.57
N ALA A 31 -23.03 -18.43 -44.28
CA ALA A 31 -22.28 -17.32 -43.72
C ALA A 31 -21.14 -17.83 -42.82
N ALA A 32 -20.05 -17.08 -42.75
CA ALA A 32 -18.88 -17.37 -41.93
C ALA A 32 -18.82 -16.56 -40.62
N ASN A 33 -19.78 -15.66 -40.38
CA ASN A 33 -19.95 -14.85 -39.17
C ASN A 33 -21.35 -14.22 -39.13
N GLY A 34 -21.73 -13.66 -37.96
CA GLY A 34 -23.04 -13.03 -37.77
C GLY A 34 -23.29 -11.79 -38.64
N GLU A 35 -22.27 -10.99 -38.97
CA GLU A 35 -22.45 -9.82 -39.85
C GLU A 35 -22.85 -10.21 -41.27
N GLN A 36 -22.18 -11.21 -41.85
CA GLN A 36 -22.52 -11.76 -43.16
C GLN A 36 -23.92 -12.41 -43.12
N ALA A 37 -24.25 -13.11 -42.03
CA ALA A 37 -25.54 -13.75 -41.85
C ALA A 37 -26.71 -12.75 -41.80
N LEU A 38 -26.60 -11.69 -40.99
CA LEU A 38 -27.59 -10.62 -40.88
C LEU A 38 -27.80 -9.93 -42.23
N ASN A 39 -26.72 -9.72 -42.99
CA ASN A 39 -26.77 -9.17 -44.35
C ASN A 39 -27.41 -10.10 -45.40
N TYR A 40 -27.38 -11.42 -45.21
CA TYR A 40 -28.11 -12.37 -46.06
C TYR A 40 -29.58 -12.52 -45.62
N ALA A 41 -29.86 -12.65 -44.33
CA ALA A 41 -31.21 -12.78 -43.80
C ALA A 41 -32.11 -11.59 -44.18
N LYS A 42 -31.55 -10.37 -44.20
CA LYS A 42 -32.24 -9.16 -44.68
C LYS A 42 -32.55 -9.15 -46.19
N LYS A 43 -31.87 -9.97 -47.00
CA LYS A 43 -32.08 -10.07 -48.46
C LYS A 43 -32.93 -11.28 -48.84
N VAL A 44 -32.78 -12.37 -48.11
CA VAL A 44 -33.54 -13.60 -48.26
C VAL A 44 -33.90 -14.08 -46.86
N VAL A 45 -35.15 -13.87 -46.46
CA VAL A 45 -35.70 -14.44 -45.22
C VAL A 45 -35.55 -15.97 -45.29
N PRO A 46 -34.81 -16.59 -44.36
CA PRO A 46 -34.71 -18.04 -44.27
C PRO A 46 -35.88 -18.59 -43.44
N ASP A 47 -36.26 -19.84 -43.72
CA ASP A 47 -37.32 -20.54 -43.00
C ASP A 47 -36.79 -21.13 -41.67
N LEU A 48 -35.47 -21.34 -41.59
CA LEU A 48 -34.73 -21.76 -40.40
C LEU A 48 -33.31 -21.19 -40.41
N ILE A 49 -32.81 -20.83 -39.22
CA ILE A 49 -31.41 -20.46 -39.00
C ILE A 49 -30.71 -21.56 -38.19
N ILE A 50 -29.53 -21.99 -38.62
CA ILE A 50 -28.62 -22.84 -37.84
C ILE A 50 -27.35 -22.03 -37.59
N SER A 51 -26.98 -21.80 -36.34
CA SER A 51 -25.86 -20.96 -35.93
C SER A 51 -25.00 -21.66 -34.89
N ASP A 52 -23.68 -21.48 -34.87
CA ASP A 52 -22.97 -21.61 -33.58
C ASP A 52 -23.33 -20.42 -32.67
N ILE A 53 -23.17 -20.61 -31.37
CA ILE A 53 -23.19 -19.54 -30.37
C ILE A 53 -21.85 -18.79 -30.41
N LEU A 54 -20.73 -19.51 -30.41
CA LEU A 54 -19.40 -18.92 -30.32
C LEU A 54 -18.87 -18.65 -31.74
N MET A 55 -18.88 -17.38 -32.15
CA MET A 55 -18.39 -16.94 -33.45
C MET A 55 -17.63 -15.61 -33.31
N PRO A 56 -16.56 -15.37 -34.10
CA PRO A 56 -15.79 -14.14 -34.00
C PRO A 56 -16.57 -12.90 -34.48
N GLY A 57 -16.41 -11.79 -33.75
CA GLY A 57 -17.03 -10.50 -34.05
C GLY A 57 -18.46 -10.39 -33.54
N MET A 58 -19.41 -11.06 -34.22
CA MET A 58 -20.81 -11.15 -33.80
C MET A 58 -21.14 -12.59 -33.44
N ASP A 59 -21.30 -12.85 -32.14
CA ASP A 59 -21.72 -14.15 -31.62
C ASP A 59 -23.18 -14.48 -31.99
N GLY A 60 -23.57 -15.74 -31.81
CA GLY A 60 -24.89 -16.24 -32.18
C GLY A 60 -26.06 -15.63 -31.38
N LEU A 61 -25.85 -15.24 -30.12
CA LEU A 61 -26.88 -14.63 -29.28
C LEU A 61 -27.10 -13.17 -29.70
N GLU A 62 -26.03 -12.43 -29.97
CA GLU A 62 -26.09 -11.06 -30.49
C GLU A 62 -26.65 -11.01 -31.91
N LEU A 63 -26.32 -11.99 -32.76
CA LEU A 63 -26.97 -12.20 -34.05
C LEU A 63 -28.48 -12.36 -33.89
N VAL A 64 -28.93 -13.26 -32.99
CA VAL A 64 -30.37 -13.46 -32.74
C VAL A 64 -31.04 -12.21 -32.18
N ARG A 65 -30.43 -11.48 -31.24
CA ARG A 65 -30.96 -10.19 -30.76
C ARG A 65 -31.21 -9.21 -31.90
N ARG A 66 -30.27 -9.09 -32.85
CA ARG A 66 -30.41 -8.20 -34.02
C ARG A 66 -31.44 -8.71 -35.03
N LEU A 67 -31.54 -10.01 -35.25
CA LEU A 67 -32.59 -10.62 -36.07
C LEU A 67 -33.99 -10.41 -35.46
N ARG A 68 -34.11 -10.45 -34.12
CA ARG A 68 -35.38 -10.21 -33.40
C ARG A 68 -35.82 -8.74 -33.41
N GLN A 69 -34.94 -7.80 -33.71
CA GLN A 69 -35.27 -6.38 -33.94
C GLN A 69 -35.87 -6.14 -35.35
N GLU A 70 -35.62 -7.02 -36.31
CA GLU A 70 -36.13 -6.90 -37.69
C GLU A 70 -37.52 -7.55 -37.81
N ALA A 71 -38.54 -6.77 -38.17
CA ALA A 71 -39.94 -7.21 -38.14
C ALA A 71 -40.25 -8.44 -39.00
N THR A 72 -39.47 -8.71 -40.05
CA THR A 72 -39.61 -9.87 -40.95
C THR A 72 -38.81 -11.11 -40.52
N LEU A 73 -37.92 -10.98 -39.54
CA LEU A 73 -37.03 -12.04 -39.04
C LEU A 73 -37.29 -12.37 -37.56
N ARG A 74 -38.18 -11.62 -36.91
CA ARG A 74 -38.53 -11.79 -35.49
C ARG A 74 -39.11 -13.17 -35.16
N SER A 75 -39.86 -13.78 -36.06
CA SER A 75 -40.42 -15.12 -35.88
C SER A 75 -39.59 -16.25 -36.52
N THR A 76 -38.50 -15.94 -37.23
CA THR A 76 -37.64 -16.97 -37.84
C THR A 76 -37.01 -17.84 -36.75
N PRO A 77 -37.24 -19.16 -36.73
CA PRO A 77 -36.72 -20.01 -35.67
C PRO A 77 -35.21 -20.26 -35.81
N VAL A 78 -34.56 -20.61 -34.69
CA VAL A 78 -33.10 -20.76 -34.60
C VAL A 78 -32.72 -22.07 -33.93
N ILE A 79 -31.79 -22.82 -34.53
CA ILE A 79 -31.08 -23.91 -33.89
C ILE A 79 -29.64 -23.47 -33.63
N PHE A 80 -29.26 -23.42 -32.36
CA PHE A 80 -27.87 -23.24 -31.95
C PHE A 80 -27.15 -24.58 -31.96
N TYR A 81 -26.22 -24.80 -32.89
CA TYR A 81 -25.40 -26.02 -32.99
C TYR A 81 -23.98 -25.70 -32.50
N THR A 82 -23.62 -26.14 -31.30
CA THR A 82 -22.44 -25.61 -30.57
C THR A 82 -21.76 -26.64 -29.65
N ALA A 83 -20.46 -26.50 -29.39
CA ALA A 83 -19.62 -27.54 -28.74
C ALA A 83 -19.60 -27.54 -27.19
N THR A 84 -20.48 -26.79 -26.52
CA THR A 84 -20.26 -26.39 -25.12
C THR A 84 -20.98 -27.25 -24.08
N TYR A 85 -20.21 -27.92 -23.19
CA TYR A 85 -20.68 -28.79 -22.10
C TYR A 85 -21.10 -28.05 -20.80
N ARG A 86 -21.53 -26.78 -20.86
CA ARG A 86 -21.96 -25.99 -19.67
C ARG A 86 -23.39 -25.43 -19.83
N TRP A 87 -24.37 -26.29 -19.58
CA TRP A 87 -25.79 -26.00 -19.85
C TRP A 87 -26.62 -25.31 -18.75
N PRO A 88 -26.24 -25.25 -17.45
CA PRO A 88 -27.04 -24.53 -16.44
C PRO A 88 -26.68 -23.04 -16.22
N GLU A 89 -25.45 -22.61 -16.52
CA GLU A 89 -24.88 -21.39 -15.90
C GLU A 89 -24.68 -20.19 -16.85
N VAL A 90 -24.56 -20.43 -18.16
CA VAL A 90 -24.01 -19.43 -19.11
C VAL A 90 -25.08 -18.58 -19.81
N ILE A 91 -26.36 -18.94 -19.71
CA ILE A 91 -27.41 -18.31 -20.52
C ILE A 91 -28.65 -17.93 -19.70
N GLN A 92 -28.94 -16.63 -19.62
CA GLN A 92 -30.22 -16.08 -19.16
C GLN A 92 -31.29 -16.25 -20.26
N LEU A 93 -31.59 -17.50 -20.62
CA LEU A 93 -32.52 -17.84 -21.72
C LEU A 93 -33.96 -17.34 -21.50
N HIS A 94 -34.33 -16.92 -20.30
CA HIS A 94 -35.61 -16.29 -20.00
C HIS A 94 -35.79 -14.88 -20.62
N GLU A 95 -34.74 -14.27 -21.19
CA GLU A 95 -34.87 -13.02 -21.96
C GLU A 95 -35.10 -13.24 -23.47
N LEU A 96 -35.04 -14.48 -23.95
CA LEU A 96 -35.27 -14.83 -25.36
C LEU A 96 -36.60 -15.58 -25.52
N ASP A 97 -37.38 -15.10 -26.49
CA ASP A 97 -38.66 -15.66 -26.95
C ASP A 97 -38.56 -17.16 -27.29
N GLU A 98 -39.64 -17.94 -27.18
CA GLU A 98 -39.66 -19.43 -27.19
C GLU A 98 -39.23 -20.12 -28.52
N SER A 99 -38.66 -19.35 -29.44
CA SER A 99 -38.43 -19.67 -30.86
C SER A 99 -36.99 -20.15 -31.16
N TYR A 100 -36.35 -20.86 -30.23
CA TYR A 100 -35.03 -21.45 -30.42
C TYR A 100 -34.91 -22.88 -29.86
N ARG A 101 -33.98 -23.66 -30.41
CA ARG A 101 -33.45 -24.91 -29.84
C ARG A 101 -31.92 -24.85 -29.78
N VAL A 102 -31.32 -25.75 -29.00
CA VAL A 102 -29.86 -25.91 -28.89
C VAL A 102 -29.51 -27.39 -29.11
N LEU A 103 -28.42 -27.66 -29.83
CA LEU A 103 -27.88 -28.98 -30.13
C LEU A 103 -26.37 -29.00 -29.84
N PRO A 104 -25.83 -30.06 -29.19
CA PRO A 104 -24.40 -30.20 -28.96
C PRO A 104 -23.65 -30.62 -30.23
N LYS A 105 -22.44 -30.09 -30.43
CA LYS A 105 -21.43 -30.60 -31.36
C LYS A 105 -20.47 -31.56 -30.64
N PRO A 106 -20.08 -32.70 -31.25
CA PRO A 106 -20.70 -33.33 -32.41
C PRO A 106 -22.03 -34.00 -32.02
N SER A 107 -23.06 -33.90 -32.86
CA SER A 107 -24.24 -34.77 -32.80
C SER A 107 -24.19 -35.81 -33.92
N GLU A 108 -24.96 -36.89 -33.78
CA GLU A 108 -25.27 -37.72 -34.94
C GLU A 108 -26.10 -36.92 -35.97
N PRO A 109 -25.98 -37.23 -37.28
CA PRO A 109 -26.82 -36.63 -38.32
C PRO A 109 -28.33 -36.78 -38.07
N SER A 110 -28.76 -37.91 -37.50
CA SER A 110 -30.14 -38.21 -37.10
C SER A 110 -30.76 -37.10 -36.23
N LEU A 111 -30.13 -36.81 -35.09
CA LEU A 111 -30.59 -35.84 -34.09
C LEU A 111 -30.69 -34.41 -34.63
N LEU A 112 -29.75 -34.02 -35.51
CA LEU A 112 -29.79 -32.72 -36.17
C LEU A 112 -31.04 -32.58 -37.06
N LEU A 113 -31.40 -33.65 -37.77
CA LEU A 113 -32.56 -33.66 -38.68
C LEU A 113 -33.89 -33.74 -37.94
N GLU A 114 -33.96 -34.46 -36.83
CA GLU A 114 -35.15 -34.47 -35.95
C GLU A 114 -35.46 -33.06 -35.44
N ALA A 115 -34.47 -32.37 -34.87
CA ALA A 115 -34.62 -31.00 -34.39
C ALA A 115 -34.98 -30.00 -35.50
N ILE A 116 -34.42 -30.13 -36.70
CA ILE A 116 -34.78 -29.29 -37.86
C ILE A 116 -36.26 -29.46 -38.24
N ASN A 117 -36.79 -30.69 -38.15
CA ASN A 117 -38.20 -30.96 -38.47
C ASN A 117 -39.16 -30.46 -37.39
N GLU A 118 -38.84 -30.64 -36.10
CA GLU A 118 -39.65 -30.12 -34.99
C GLU A 118 -39.77 -28.60 -35.03
N VAL A 119 -38.64 -27.90 -35.21
CA VAL A 119 -38.53 -26.44 -35.05
C VAL A 119 -39.34 -25.66 -36.09
N LEU A 120 -39.76 -26.31 -37.18
CA LEU A 120 -40.61 -25.72 -38.22
C LEU A 120 -42.13 -25.76 -37.87
N SER A 121 -42.56 -25.74 -36.59
CA SER A 121 -43.97 -26.06 -36.23
C SER A 121 -44.77 -25.37 -35.05
N CYS A 122 -44.29 -24.45 -34.17
CA CYS A 122 -45.04 -23.94 -32.95
C CYS A 122 -44.69 -22.50 -32.39
N GLY A 123 -45.43 -21.91 -31.38
CA GLY A 123 -45.04 -20.73 -30.48
C GLY A 123 -46.12 -19.90 -29.63
N GLU A 124 -45.73 -19.13 -28.53
CA GLU A 124 -46.26 -17.85 -27.81
C GLU A 124 -46.52 -17.79 -26.20
N THR A 125 -46.03 -16.78 -25.32
CA THR A 125 -46.59 -16.12 -23.95
C THR A 125 -45.70 -15.12 -22.94
N GLN A 126 -46.12 -14.36 -21.77
CA GLN A 126 -45.51 -13.13 -20.88
C GLN A 126 -46.03 -12.72 -19.33
N THR A 127 -45.78 -11.69 -18.32
CA THR A 127 -44.76 -10.66 -17.59
C THR A 127 -45.20 -9.61 -16.32
N PRO A 128 -44.42 -8.98 -15.26
CA PRO A 128 -44.78 -8.09 -13.95
C PRO A 128 -43.89 -6.87 -13.14
N LEU A 129 -44.29 -5.95 -12.08
CA LEU A 129 -43.56 -4.75 -11.26
C LEU A 129 -44.05 -3.98 -9.81
N LEU A 130 -43.34 -3.03 -8.95
CA LEU A 130 -43.69 -2.22 -7.57
C LEU A 130 -42.88 -0.88 -6.84
N PRO A 131 -43.30 -0.02 -5.73
CA PRO A 131 -42.74 1.32 -4.97
C PRO A 131 -42.87 1.68 -3.31
N ALA A 132 -42.70 2.78 -2.37
CA ALA A 132 -42.25 4.29 -1.92
C ALA A 132 -42.33 4.75 -0.27
N SER A 133 -42.18 5.89 0.64
CA SER A 133 -41.79 7.42 1.05
C SER A 133 -41.81 7.91 2.69
N ALA A 134 -41.70 9.07 3.58
CA ALA A 134 -41.30 10.61 3.95
C ALA A 134 -41.50 11.19 5.55
N GLU A 135 -41.36 12.39 6.38
CA GLU A 135 -40.71 13.84 6.74
C GLU A 135 -41.17 14.82 8.09
N LYS A 136 -40.48 15.87 8.86
CA LYS A 136 -40.94 17.02 9.97
C LYS A 136 -40.00 18.14 10.87
N ASP A 137 -40.41 19.25 11.73
CA ASP A 137 -39.61 20.41 12.61
C ASP A 137 -40.18 21.50 13.85
N PRO A 138 -39.54 22.64 14.56
CA PRO A 138 -39.74 23.43 15.98
C PRO A 138 -39.61 25.10 16.43
N PRO A 139 -39.60 25.74 17.76
CA PRO A 139 -39.80 27.25 18.34
C PRO A 139 -39.08 28.11 19.66
N PRO A 140 -39.39 29.43 20.22
CA PRO A 140 -38.59 30.51 21.15
C PRO A 140 -39.06 31.47 22.54
N PRO A 141 -38.82 32.87 22.96
CA PRO A 141 -38.41 33.62 24.36
C PRO A 141 -38.97 35.09 25.07
N ALA A 142 -38.40 35.87 26.16
CA ALA A 142 -38.90 37.17 27.04
C ALA A 142 -38.00 38.29 27.99
N ASP A 143 -38.47 39.37 28.85
CA ASP A 143 -37.74 40.64 29.61
C ASP A 143 -38.12 41.46 31.07
N LYS A 144 -37.84 42.83 31.48
CA LYS A 144 -37.56 43.59 32.91
C LYS A 144 -37.75 45.23 33.34
N LEU A 145 -37.69 45.85 34.64
CA LEU A 145 -37.63 47.40 35.16
C LEU A 145 -37.39 47.93 36.74
N CYS A 146 -37.02 49.25 37.24
CA CYS A 146 -37.19 50.06 38.64
C CYS A 146 -36.34 51.45 39.13
N SER A 147 -36.66 52.39 40.16
CA SER A 147 -35.84 53.62 40.85
C SER A 147 -36.36 54.64 42.08
N GLN A 148 -35.56 55.51 42.91
CA GLN A 148 -35.91 56.74 43.91
C GLN A 148 -34.78 57.68 44.74
N ALA A 149 -35.05 58.79 45.60
CA ALA A 149 -34.14 59.82 46.43
C ALA A 149 -34.78 60.75 47.66
N THR A 150 -34.37 61.79 48.56
CA THR A 150 -33.24 62.81 49.05
C THR A 150 -33.41 63.68 50.48
N GLY A 151 -32.39 64.36 51.20
CA GLY A 151 -32.41 65.73 52.01
C GLY A 151 -31.85 66.08 53.53
N LEU A 152 -31.29 67.32 53.97
CA LEU A 152 -30.99 67.93 55.43
C LEU A 152 -30.40 69.47 55.64
N ARG A 153 -30.17 70.21 56.87
CA ARG A 153 -29.41 71.60 57.13
C ARG A 153 -28.38 72.07 58.30
N LEU A 154 -28.66 72.62 59.53
CA LEU A 154 -27.62 73.35 60.40
C LEU A 154 -26.81 72.52 61.43
N ALA A 155 -27.44 71.65 62.23
CA ALA A 155 -26.73 70.76 63.19
C ALA A 155 -25.65 69.91 62.48
N VAL A 156 -25.94 69.61 61.22
CA VAL A 156 -25.06 69.05 60.20
C VAL A 156 -23.66 69.65 60.17
N LEU A 157 -23.39 70.89 60.58
CA LEU A 157 -22.05 71.48 60.47
C LEU A 157 -21.07 71.08 61.61
N MET A 158 -21.56 70.98 62.84
CA MET A 158 -20.79 70.37 63.95
C MET A 158 -20.75 68.85 63.81
N ASP A 159 -21.83 68.23 63.34
CA ASP A 159 -21.76 66.84 62.89
C ASP A 159 -20.73 66.68 61.76
N LEU A 160 -20.59 67.64 60.84
CA LEU A 160 -19.65 67.54 59.72
C LEU A 160 -18.22 67.42 60.21
N SER A 161 -17.72 68.34 61.02
CA SER A 161 -16.30 68.31 61.42
C SER A 161 -15.92 67.00 62.13
N VAL A 162 -16.84 66.45 62.95
CA VAL A 162 -16.65 65.16 63.63
C VAL A 162 -16.80 63.96 62.66
N ASN A 163 -17.80 63.96 61.78
CA ASN A 163 -18.02 62.91 60.77
C ASN A 163 -16.99 62.93 59.64
N LEU A 164 -16.29 64.06 59.42
CA LEU A 164 -15.21 64.19 58.44
C LEU A 164 -13.90 63.62 59.02
N VAL A 165 -13.50 64.01 60.22
CA VAL A 165 -12.26 63.50 60.86
C VAL A 165 -12.33 62.00 61.16
N SER A 166 -13.53 61.46 61.40
CA SER A 166 -13.74 60.01 61.61
C SER A 166 -13.88 59.18 60.31
N GLN A 167 -13.94 59.83 59.14
CA GLN A 167 -14.17 59.16 57.87
C GLN A 167 -12.94 58.36 57.40
N ARG A 168 -13.19 57.21 56.76
CA ARG A 168 -12.16 56.30 56.22
C ARG A 168 -12.22 56.13 54.70
N ASP A 169 -13.22 56.74 54.05
CA ASP A 169 -13.36 56.81 52.60
C ASP A 169 -13.24 58.27 52.10
N PRO A 170 -12.19 58.62 51.35
CA PRO A 170 -12.06 59.89 50.62
C PRO A 170 -13.31 60.34 49.87
N ASP A 171 -14.01 59.43 49.18
CA ASP A 171 -15.19 59.82 48.40
C ASP A 171 -16.37 60.22 49.31
N ALA A 172 -16.60 59.48 50.39
CA ALA A 172 -17.58 59.85 51.41
C ALA A 172 -17.16 61.07 52.24
N LEU A 173 -15.85 61.33 52.41
CA LEU A 173 -15.32 62.56 53.01
C LEU A 173 -15.71 63.77 52.16
N LEU A 174 -15.34 63.75 50.87
CA LEU A 174 -15.64 64.84 49.93
C LEU A 174 -17.14 65.02 49.70
N ARG A 175 -17.92 63.92 49.59
CA ARG A 175 -19.39 64.00 49.52
C ARG A 175 -20.01 64.61 50.77
N ASN A 176 -19.56 64.20 51.97
CA ASN A 176 -20.05 64.79 53.22
C ASN A 176 -19.70 66.28 53.31
N PHE A 177 -18.46 66.66 52.95
CA PHE A 177 -18.02 68.04 52.95
C PHE A 177 -18.82 68.91 51.97
N CYS A 178 -18.93 68.48 50.71
CA CYS A 178 -19.64 69.20 49.66
C CYS A 178 -21.15 69.35 49.97
N ARG A 179 -21.79 68.29 50.48
CA ARG A 179 -23.19 68.34 50.93
C ARG A 179 -23.36 69.29 52.12
N GLY A 180 -22.56 69.09 53.17
CA GLY A 180 -22.74 69.79 54.45
C GLY A 180 -22.38 71.27 54.40
N THR A 181 -21.45 71.69 53.54
CA THR A 181 -21.16 73.12 53.31
C THR A 181 -22.30 73.83 52.57
N ARG A 182 -22.87 73.20 51.54
CA ARG A 182 -24.08 73.70 50.85
C ARG A 182 -25.28 73.80 51.80
N GLU A 183 -25.46 72.76 52.61
CA GLU A 183 -26.54 72.67 53.59
C GLU A 183 -26.38 73.74 54.68
N PHE A 184 -25.18 73.88 55.26
CA PHE A 184 -24.89 74.87 56.29
C PHE A 184 -25.12 76.32 55.82
N LEU A 185 -24.52 76.73 54.70
CA LEU A 185 -24.68 78.09 54.16
C LEU A 185 -25.99 78.32 53.41
N ASN A 186 -26.90 77.34 53.44
CA ASN A 186 -28.21 77.38 52.81
C ASN A 186 -28.15 77.74 51.31
N CYS A 187 -27.18 77.20 50.58
CA CYS A 187 -27.01 77.49 49.15
C CYS A 187 -28.00 76.68 48.30
N ARG A 188 -28.32 77.22 47.12
CA ARG A 188 -29.02 76.50 46.05
C ARG A 188 -28.09 75.43 45.47
N SER A 189 -26.88 75.85 45.10
CA SER A 189 -25.91 75.05 44.35
C SER A 189 -24.56 74.98 45.05
N VAL A 190 -23.87 73.86 44.83
CA VAL A 190 -22.48 73.63 45.26
C VAL A 190 -21.75 72.84 44.19
N LEU A 191 -20.45 73.05 44.06
CA LEU A 191 -19.59 72.28 43.19
C LEU A 191 -18.18 72.19 43.81
N LEU A 192 -17.85 71.03 44.36
CA LEU A 192 -16.50 70.66 44.73
C LEU A 192 -15.84 70.01 43.51
N VAL A 193 -14.71 70.53 43.07
CA VAL A 193 -13.85 69.90 42.06
C VAL A 193 -12.53 69.54 42.72
N MET A 194 -12.04 68.34 42.46
CA MET A 194 -10.67 67.91 42.79
C MET A 194 -9.99 67.43 41.51
N GLU A 195 -8.69 67.60 41.42
CA GLU A 195 -7.88 67.31 40.23
C GLU A 195 -6.85 66.22 40.57
N GLU A 196 -7.09 64.98 40.10
CA GLU A 196 -6.19 63.83 40.27
C GLU A 196 -5.75 63.32 38.89
N ASP A 197 -4.44 63.16 38.66
CA ASP A 197 -3.85 62.58 37.44
C ASP A 197 -4.45 63.12 36.12
N GLU A 198 -4.47 64.45 35.95
CA GLU A 198 -5.11 65.21 34.84
C GLU A 198 -6.65 65.06 34.72
N THR A 199 -7.30 64.30 35.60
CA THR A 199 -8.76 64.12 35.61
C THR A 199 -9.44 64.95 36.69
N ARG A 200 -10.47 65.71 36.30
CA ARG A 200 -11.28 66.53 37.21
C ARG A 200 -12.47 65.76 37.71
N HIS A 201 -12.37 65.25 38.92
CA HIS A 201 -13.50 64.67 39.64
C HIS A 201 -14.32 65.79 40.28
N TYR A 202 -15.65 65.68 40.22
CA TYR A 202 -16.54 66.67 40.81
C TYR A 202 -17.67 66.05 41.63
N TRP A 203 -17.97 66.70 42.74
CA TRP A 203 -19.04 66.38 43.66
C TRP A 203 -19.96 67.60 43.74
N THR A 204 -21.26 67.36 43.65
CA THR A 204 -22.30 68.40 43.78
C THR A 204 -23.45 67.81 44.61
N ASP A 205 -24.61 68.46 44.62
CA ASP A 205 -25.81 67.85 45.18
C ASP A 205 -26.26 66.69 44.25
N PRO A 206 -26.61 65.50 44.76
CA PRO A 206 -27.01 64.36 43.92
C PRO A 206 -28.17 64.64 42.94
N GLU A 207 -29.00 65.65 43.18
CA GLU A 207 -30.07 66.10 42.26
C GLU A 207 -29.54 66.89 41.05
N LEU A 208 -28.35 67.50 41.19
CA LEU A 208 -27.66 68.22 40.11
C LEU A 208 -26.62 67.34 39.40
N GLN A 209 -26.13 66.28 40.04
CA GLN A 209 -25.10 65.39 39.50
C GLN A 209 -25.51 64.83 38.12
N ASN A 210 -24.76 65.20 37.06
CA ASN A 210 -25.02 64.93 35.63
C ASN A 210 -26.09 65.78 34.92
N SER A 211 -26.60 66.87 35.52
CA SER A 211 -27.43 67.86 34.83
C SER A 211 -26.60 68.87 34.04
N GLU A 212 -27.11 69.38 32.90
CA GLU A 212 -26.47 70.51 32.22
C GLU A 212 -26.40 71.77 33.09
N ALA A 213 -27.31 71.92 34.06
CA ALA A 213 -27.29 73.01 35.04
C ALA A 213 -26.01 73.04 35.90
N VAL A 214 -25.23 71.95 35.98
CA VAL A 214 -23.91 71.98 36.65
C VAL A 214 -22.96 72.94 35.97
N LYS A 215 -23.06 73.12 34.63
CA LYS A 215 -22.27 74.10 33.87
C LYS A 215 -22.50 75.54 34.37
N GLU A 216 -23.69 75.84 34.89
CA GLU A 216 -24.03 77.14 35.45
C GLU A 216 -23.49 77.35 36.89
N ILE A 217 -23.01 76.29 37.55
CA ILE A 217 -22.42 76.37 38.91
C ILE A 217 -20.92 76.67 38.84
N PHE A 218 -20.23 76.31 37.74
CA PHE A 218 -18.81 76.58 37.56
C PHE A 218 -18.50 78.08 37.70
N PRO A 219 -17.51 78.48 38.53
CA PRO A 219 -16.97 79.84 38.52
C PRO A 219 -16.36 80.18 37.14
N PRO A 220 -16.20 81.47 36.82
CA PRO A 220 -15.41 81.89 35.67
C PRO A 220 -14.03 81.22 35.67
N VAL A 221 -13.49 80.90 34.48
CA VAL A 221 -12.24 80.12 34.34
C VAL A 221 -11.07 80.81 35.04
N ASP A 222 -11.01 82.14 34.99
CA ASP A 222 -9.95 82.92 35.64
C ASP A 222 -10.09 82.94 37.17
N VAL A 223 -11.31 82.83 37.71
CA VAL A 223 -11.54 82.63 39.16
C VAL A 223 -11.10 81.21 39.58
N CYS A 224 -11.44 80.19 38.77
CA CYS A 224 -10.95 78.83 39.00
C CYS A 224 -9.41 78.77 39.00
N ARG A 225 -8.78 79.47 38.05
CA ARG A 225 -7.32 79.58 37.97
C ARG A 225 -6.75 80.29 39.19
N GLN A 226 -7.27 81.46 39.55
CA GLN A 226 -6.79 82.24 40.69
C GLN A 226 -6.86 81.44 42.01
N VAL A 227 -7.97 80.73 42.25
CA VAL A 227 -8.13 79.91 43.46
C VAL A 227 -7.13 78.74 43.49
N MET A 228 -6.80 78.14 42.34
CA MET A 228 -5.82 77.05 42.22
C MET A 228 -4.35 77.52 42.24
N GLU A 229 -4.05 78.73 41.77
CA GLU A 229 -2.68 79.27 41.70
C GLU A 229 -2.28 80.08 42.94
N GLU A 230 -3.20 80.87 43.52
CA GLU A 230 -2.92 81.75 44.67
C GLU A 230 -3.32 81.13 46.02
N GLY A 231 -4.24 80.15 46.03
CA GLY A 231 -4.74 79.54 47.27
C GLY A 231 -5.60 80.49 48.14
N ILE A 232 -6.21 81.51 47.53
CA ILE A 232 -7.06 82.52 48.17
C ILE A 232 -8.55 82.22 47.87
N LEU A 233 -9.46 82.58 48.79
CA LEU A 233 -10.90 82.50 48.54
C LEU A 233 -11.44 83.70 47.74
N PHE A 234 -12.39 83.44 46.87
CA PHE A 234 -13.11 84.43 46.06
C PHE A 234 -14.54 84.61 46.57
N ARG A 235 -15.05 85.86 46.62
CA ARG A 235 -16.41 86.20 47.05
C ARG A 235 -17.06 87.20 46.08
N TRP A 236 -18.30 86.93 45.68
CA TRP A 236 -19.12 87.79 44.84
C TRP A 236 -20.58 87.87 45.33
N PRO A 237 -21.18 89.08 45.41
CA PRO A 237 -20.48 90.36 45.50
C PRO A 237 -19.67 90.43 46.80
N ALA A 238 -18.54 91.16 46.81
CA ALA A 238 -17.59 91.15 47.93
C ALA A 238 -18.10 91.86 49.20
N THR A 239 -19.06 92.79 49.06
CA THR A 239 -19.68 93.55 50.17
C THR A 239 -21.16 93.82 49.87
N SER A 240 -21.92 94.23 50.89
CA SER A 240 -23.38 94.47 50.78
C SER A 240 -23.77 95.71 49.95
N THR A 241 -22.80 96.53 49.55
CA THR A 241 -23.03 97.82 48.88
C THR A 241 -22.46 97.79 47.46
N ALA A 242 -23.34 97.72 46.46
CA ALA A 242 -22.94 97.93 45.07
C ALA A 242 -22.48 99.38 44.86
N LEU A 243 -21.22 99.56 44.44
CA LEU A 243 -20.69 100.88 44.07
C LEU A 243 -21.25 101.29 42.69
N PRO A 244 -21.97 102.43 42.56
CA PRO A 244 -22.49 102.86 41.28
C PRO A 244 -21.36 103.28 40.34
N GLY A 245 -21.18 102.56 39.23
CA GLY A 245 -20.20 102.88 38.19
C GLY A 245 -19.04 101.90 38.01
N GLN A 246 -19.04 100.74 38.67
CA GLN A 246 -18.17 99.62 38.28
C GLN A 246 -18.68 98.93 36.99
N PRO A 247 -17.83 98.13 36.30
CA PRO A 247 -18.24 97.38 35.10
C PRO A 247 -19.42 96.42 35.34
N GLU A 248 -20.01 95.91 34.26
CA GLU A 248 -21.14 94.98 34.33
C GLU A 248 -20.85 93.80 35.29
N PRO A 249 -21.83 93.39 36.11
CA PRO A 249 -21.61 92.36 37.13
C PRO A 249 -21.33 91.02 36.45
N MET A 250 -20.08 90.50 36.60
CA MET A 250 -19.60 89.27 35.95
C MET A 250 -20.51 88.06 36.15
N LEU A 251 -21.22 88.05 37.27
CA LEU A 251 -22.36 87.18 37.57
C LEU A 251 -23.50 88.13 37.97
N GLY A 252 -24.63 88.05 37.27
CA GLY A 252 -25.69 89.07 37.29
C GLY A 252 -26.18 89.48 38.69
N ALA A 253 -26.75 90.69 38.80
CA ALA A 253 -26.87 91.46 40.05
C ALA A 253 -27.61 90.80 41.24
N GLU A 254 -28.35 89.70 41.02
CA GLU A 254 -29.03 88.94 42.09
C GLU A 254 -28.32 87.62 42.47
N SER A 255 -27.19 87.29 41.83
CA SER A 255 -26.45 86.05 42.05
C SER A 255 -25.25 86.23 42.97
N SER A 256 -25.02 85.23 43.83
CA SER A 256 -23.93 85.21 44.82
C SER A 256 -23.06 83.97 44.63
N LEU A 257 -21.74 84.13 44.81
CA LEU A 257 -20.75 83.07 44.65
C LEU A 257 -19.65 83.18 45.72
N LEU A 258 -19.33 82.07 46.35
CA LEU A 258 -18.16 81.88 47.22
C LEU A 258 -17.34 80.71 46.65
N VAL A 259 -16.05 80.93 46.38
CA VAL A 259 -15.13 79.88 45.91
C VAL A 259 -13.95 79.78 46.85
N VAL A 260 -13.62 78.57 47.30
CA VAL A 260 -12.63 78.32 48.35
C VAL A 260 -11.71 77.16 47.95
N PRO A 261 -10.38 77.28 48.05
CA PRO A 261 -9.46 76.20 47.71
C PRO A 261 -9.51 75.06 48.74
N VAL A 262 -9.31 73.84 48.27
CA VAL A 262 -9.17 72.62 49.09
C VAL A 262 -7.70 72.21 49.04
N ALA A 263 -6.93 72.72 50.01
CA ALA A 263 -5.47 72.66 50.02
C ALA A 263 -4.91 72.19 51.36
N SER A 264 -3.88 71.33 51.32
CA SER A 264 -3.03 71.03 52.46
C SER A 264 -1.78 71.94 52.44
N PRO A 265 -0.84 71.85 53.41
CA PRO A 265 0.38 72.65 53.40
C PRO A 265 1.32 72.39 52.21
N GLY A 266 1.16 71.28 51.48
CA GLY A 266 2.03 70.89 50.36
C GLY A 266 1.39 70.99 48.97
N GLU A 267 0.06 70.96 48.87
CA GLU A 267 -0.63 70.72 47.60
C GLU A 267 -2.06 71.32 47.60
N ILE A 268 -2.49 71.88 46.47
CA ILE A 268 -3.85 72.38 46.25
C ILE A 268 -4.58 71.32 45.40
N TYR A 269 -5.44 70.53 46.05
CA TYR A 269 -6.13 69.42 45.41
C TYR A 269 -7.34 69.83 44.56
N GLY A 270 -7.84 71.06 44.74
CA GLY A 270 -9.08 71.49 44.11
C GLY A 270 -9.72 72.72 44.74
N TRP A 271 -11.00 72.92 44.46
CA TRP A 271 -11.80 74.05 44.97
C TRP A 271 -13.27 73.68 45.20
N LEU A 272 -13.90 74.38 46.14
CA LEU A 272 -15.31 74.31 46.46
C LEU A 272 -15.97 75.64 46.07
N ALA A 273 -16.90 75.60 45.11
CA ALA A 273 -17.79 76.71 44.77
C ALA A 273 -19.17 76.53 45.41
N LEU A 274 -19.72 77.60 45.95
CA LEU A 274 -21.05 77.69 46.57
C LEU A 274 -21.79 78.84 45.92
N ARG A 275 -22.95 78.56 45.29
CA ARG A 275 -23.65 79.51 44.43
C ARG A 275 -25.12 79.68 44.82
N ASP A 276 -25.59 80.92 44.66
CA ASP A 276 -26.94 81.42 44.91
C ASP A 276 -27.43 81.07 46.32
N ARG A 277 -26.97 81.86 47.28
CA ARG A 277 -27.35 81.74 48.69
C ARG A 277 -28.85 82.01 48.85
N VAL A 278 -29.57 81.08 49.46
CA VAL A 278 -31.03 81.20 49.64
C VAL A 278 -31.33 82.03 50.89
N ASN A 279 -32.19 83.04 50.72
CA ASN A 279 -32.61 84.04 51.73
C ASN A 279 -31.56 85.08 52.17
N ALA A 280 -30.42 85.22 51.48
CA ALA A 280 -29.49 86.34 51.69
C ALA A 280 -28.69 86.68 50.41
N PRO A 281 -28.49 87.97 50.08
CA PRO A 281 -27.95 88.38 48.77
C PRO A 281 -26.43 88.20 48.57
N PHE A 282 -25.67 87.86 49.61
CA PHE A 282 -24.21 87.66 49.53
C PHE A 282 -23.70 86.69 50.62
N PHE A 283 -22.45 86.26 50.46
CA PHE A 283 -21.70 85.49 51.46
C PHE A 283 -20.90 86.44 52.36
N THR A 284 -20.94 86.24 53.67
CA THR A 284 -20.20 87.07 54.62
C THR A 284 -18.71 86.70 54.66
N GLU A 285 -17.92 87.55 55.33
CA GLU A 285 -16.50 87.26 55.63
C GLU A 285 -16.37 86.03 56.52
N GLU A 286 -17.12 86.00 57.63
CA GLU A 286 -17.16 84.88 58.59
C GLU A 286 -17.53 83.55 57.91
N GLU A 287 -18.48 83.56 56.98
CA GLU A 287 -18.87 82.38 56.21
C GLU A 287 -17.76 81.92 55.26
N GLY A 288 -17.09 82.85 54.58
CA GLY A 288 -15.92 82.54 53.75
C GLY A 288 -14.77 81.94 54.56
N GLU A 289 -14.48 82.50 55.73
CA GLU A 289 -13.44 82.00 56.64
C GLU A 289 -13.79 80.63 57.25
N MET A 290 -15.05 80.41 57.66
CA MET A 290 -15.51 79.10 58.13
C MET A 290 -15.35 78.01 57.08
N ILE A 291 -15.73 78.28 55.83
CA ILE A 291 -15.55 77.30 54.74
C ILE A 291 -14.06 77.11 54.42
N MET A 292 -13.24 78.16 54.43
CA MET A 292 -11.77 78.06 54.26
C MET A 292 -11.11 77.20 55.36
N ALA A 293 -11.53 77.34 56.61
CA ALA A 293 -11.04 76.51 57.71
C ALA A 293 -11.41 75.03 57.53
N LEU A 294 -12.65 74.75 57.11
CA LEU A 294 -13.13 73.39 56.85
C LEU A 294 -12.48 72.77 55.62
N SER A 295 -12.29 73.52 54.52
CA SER A 295 -11.58 73.05 53.32
C SER A 295 -10.16 72.56 53.64
N LYS A 296 -9.43 73.31 54.48
CA LYS A 296 -8.07 72.94 54.91
C LYS A 296 -8.05 71.67 55.79
N GLN A 297 -9.03 71.51 56.68
CA GLN A 297 -9.18 70.27 57.46
C GLN A 297 -9.49 69.07 56.56
N VAL A 298 -10.39 69.23 55.58
CA VAL A 298 -10.77 68.16 54.66
C VAL A 298 -9.61 67.76 53.74
N ALA A 299 -8.85 68.71 53.21
CA ALA A 299 -7.66 68.43 52.41
C ALA A 299 -6.62 67.58 53.17
N LEU A 300 -6.32 67.94 54.43
CA LEU A 300 -5.38 67.18 55.26
C LEU A 300 -5.87 65.75 55.56
N VAL A 301 -7.17 65.55 55.79
CA VAL A 301 -7.73 64.19 55.99
C VAL A 301 -7.71 63.40 54.68
N TYR A 302 -8.01 64.04 53.54
CA TYR A 302 -8.00 63.44 52.21
C TYR A 302 -6.60 62.92 51.83
N GLU A 303 -5.56 63.75 51.96
CA GLU A 303 -4.14 63.41 51.73
C GLU A 303 -3.73 62.15 52.53
N ASN A 304 -4.02 62.13 53.84
CA ASN A 304 -3.71 61.01 54.72
C ASN A 304 -4.43 59.71 54.31
N LEU A 305 -5.70 59.80 53.90
CA LEU A 305 -6.46 58.64 53.44
C LEU A 305 -5.95 58.09 52.10
N LEU A 306 -5.50 58.95 51.18
CA LEU A 306 -4.86 58.54 49.92
C LEU A 306 -3.53 57.82 50.18
N LEU A 307 -2.68 58.32 51.09
CA LEU A 307 -1.42 57.67 51.47
C LEU A 307 -1.65 56.28 52.08
N VAL A 308 -2.60 56.15 53.02
CA VAL A 308 -2.98 54.86 53.63
C VAL A 308 -3.57 53.89 52.59
N ARG A 309 -4.36 54.38 51.62
CA ARG A 309 -4.86 53.58 50.48
C ARG A 309 -3.71 53.08 49.60
N LYS A 310 -2.77 53.96 49.21
CA LYS A 310 -1.60 53.61 48.38
C LYS A 310 -0.73 52.55 49.08
N LEU A 311 -0.50 52.69 50.39
CA LEU A 311 0.27 51.71 51.19
C LEU A 311 -0.42 50.33 51.22
N ARG A 312 -1.70 50.26 51.64
CA ARG A 312 -2.45 48.99 51.74
C ARG A 312 -2.57 48.28 50.40
N LYS A 313 -2.87 49.02 49.33
CA LYS A 313 -3.00 48.45 47.97
C LYS A 313 -1.70 47.80 47.49
N ASN A 314 -0.54 48.31 47.90
CA ASN A 314 0.76 47.71 47.61
C ASN A 314 1.06 46.51 48.51
N GLU A 315 0.74 46.58 49.80
CA GLU A 315 0.89 45.44 50.73
C GLU A 315 0.02 44.24 50.33
N GLU A 316 -1.26 44.49 50.01
CA GLU A 316 -2.21 43.47 49.54
C GLU A 316 -1.77 42.87 48.20
N ARG A 317 -1.26 43.68 47.27
CA ARG A 317 -0.68 43.19 45.99
C ARG A 317 0.54 42.30 46.24
N PHE A 318 1.47 42.71 47.09
CA PHE A 318 2.67 41.93 47.40
C PHE A 318 2.31 40.60 48.07
N ARG A 319 1.40 40.64 49.05
CA ARG A 319 0.85 39.46 49.72
C ARG A 319 0.14 38.51 48.74
N LEU A 320 -0.66 39.05 47.81
CA LEU A 320 -1.36 38.26 46.79
C LEU A 320 -0.40 37.57 45.83
N VAL A 321 0.66 38.26 45.37
CA VAL A 321 1.67 37.66 44.48
C VAL A 321 2.37 36.47 45.14
N LEU A 322 2.73 36.58 46.43
CA LEU A 322 3.29 35.44 47.17
C LEU A 322 2.26 34.30 47.33
N SER A 323 1.02 34.62 47.72
CA SER A 323 -0.05 33.63 47.93
C SER A 323 -0.76 33.13 46.66
N THR A 324 -0.21 33.42 45.47
CA THR A 324 -0.67 32.89 44.18
C THR A 324 0.42 32.13 43.44
N THR A 325 1.67 32.20 43.92
CA THR A 325 2.83 31.53 43.33
C THR A 325 3.29 30.30 44.12
N GLY A 326 2.70 30.04 45.30
CA GLY A 326 3.08 28.90 46.15
C GLY A 326 4.47 29.03 46.76
N VAL A 327 4.98 30.26 46.87
CA VAL A 327 6.35 30.56 47.27
C VAL A 327 6.41 30.90 48.77
N CYS A 328 7.16 30.09 49.53
CA CYS A 328 7.44 30.38 50.93
C CYS A 328 8.67 31.29 51.02
N SER A 329 8.50 32.52 51.51
CA SER A 329 9.62 33.41 51.82
C SER A 329 10.11 33.22 53.27
N TRP A 330 11.40 33.47 53.47
CA TRP A 330 12.04 33.35 54.78
C TRP A 330 13.12 34.42 54.99
N THR A 331 13.30 34.85 56.23
CA THR A 331 14.35 35.77 56.65
C THR A 331 15.17 35.16 57.79
N TRP A 332 16.48 35.09 57.62
CA TRP A 332 17.41 34.61 58.65
C TRP A 332 18.21 35.80 59.18
N ASN A 333 17.90 36.21 60.40
CA ASN A 333 18.61 37.27 61.10
C ASN A 333 19.86 36.69 61.78
N LEU A 334 21.05 37.04 61.27
CA LEU A 334 22.30 36.38 61.65
C LEU A 334 22.76 36.75 63.07
N ALA A 335 22.34 37.91 63.59
CA ALA A 335 22.66 38.35 64.95
C ALA A 335 21.87 37.60 66.04
N SER A 336 20.68 37.07 65.71
CA SER A 336 19.81 36.34 66.65
C SER A 336 19.71 34.83 66.39
N GLY A 337 20.28 34.35 65.28
CA GLY A 337 20.23 32.94 64.86
C GLY A 337 18.84 32.45 64.42
N ARG A 338 17.87 33.35 64.26
CA ARG A 338 16.47 32.98 63.97
C ARG A 338 16.17 33.04 62.48
N VAL A 339 15.50 31.98 62.00
CA VAL A 339 14.92 31.91 60.66
C VAL A 339 13.41 32.05 60.78
N THR A 340 12.85 33.12 60.22
CA THR A 340 11.40 33.40 60.26
C THR A 340 10.81 33.16 58.88
N TYR A 341 9.89 32.20 58.79
CA TYR A 341 9.17 31.83 57.57
C TYR A 341 7.81 32.54 57.52
N LEU A 342 7.53 33.16 56.37
CA LEU A 342 6.21 33.63 56.01
C LEU A 342 5.46 32.48 55.31
N VAL A 343 4.91 31.55 56.11
CA VAL A 343 4.30 30.32 55.60
C VAL A 343 2.91 30.57 55.04
N GLU A 344 2.63 30.01 53.86
CA GLU A 344 1.34 30.12 53.18
C GLU A 344 0.22 29.35 53.91
N LYS A 345 -0.50 30.02 54.81
CA LYS A 345 -1.86 29.66 55.23
C LYS A 345 -2.74 30.90 55.40
N LYS A 346 -4.06 30.72 55.26
CA LYS A 346 -5.13 31.75 55.29
C LYS A 346 -5.27 32.56 56.61
N ARG A 347 -4.24 32.60 57.47
CA ARG A 347 -4.19 33.36 58.73
C ARG A 347 -2.92 34.21 58.93
N GLY A 348 -1.88 34.05 58.11
CA GLY A 348 -0.66 34.86 58.24
C GLY A 348 0.19 34.57 59.48
N GLU A 349 0.16 33.33 59.98
CA GLU A 349 0.99 32.90 61.10
C GLU A 349 2.46 32.80 60.66
N SER A 350 3.32 33.67 61.20
CA SER A 350 4.78 33.64 60.95
C SER A 350 5.45 32.61 61.86
N ALA A 351 6.16 31.65 61.28
CA ALA A 351 6.87 30.61 62.03
C ALA A 351 8.34 30.99 62.20
N SER A 352 8.77 31.27 63.43
CA SER A 352 10.17 31.55 63.75
C SER A 352 10.81 30.29 64.35
N LEU A 353 11.85 29.79 63.67
CA LEU A 353 12.62 28.60 64.03
C LEU A 353 14.07 28.99 64.31
N ASP A 354 14.80 28.11 65.00
CA ASP A 354 16.24 28.24 65.18
C ASP A 354 16.99 27.75 63.93
N GLN A 355 18.10 28.40 63.57
CA GLN A 355 18.93 28.04 62.41
C GLN A 355 19.35 26.56 62.39
N ASP A 356 19.69 25.96 63.54
CA ASP A 356 20.15 24.57 63.58
C ASP A 356 19.00 23.60 63.27
N GLN A 357 17.77 23.96 63.62
CA GLN A 357 16.56 23.21 63.27
C GLN A 357 16.29 23.29 61.75
N CYS A 358 16.49 24.47 61.15
CA CYS A 358 16.34 24.68 59.71
C CYS A 358 17.38 23.91 58.90
N LEU A 359 18.64 23.86 59.36
CA LEU A 359 19.71 23.11 58.69
C LEU A 359 19.55 21.59 58.89
N ALA A 360 19.05 21.15 60.05
CA ALA A 360 18.73 19.74 60.30
C ALA A 360 17.62 19.21 59.38
N ALA A 361 16.67 20.06 58.96
CA ALA A 361 15.60 19.67 58.04
C ALA A 361 16.09 19.35 56.61
N ILE A 362 17.25 19.87 56.18
CA ILE A 362 17.82 19.56 54.85
C ILE A 362 18.21 18.06 54.80
N HIS A 363 17.95 17.40 53.66
CA HIS A 363 18.26 15.97 53.45
C HIS A 363 19.75 15.67 53.67
N PRO A 364 20.13 14.55 54.33
CA PRO A 364 21.52 14.29 54.74
C PRO A 364 22.57 14.37 53.63
N GLU A 365 22.24 13.95 52.40
CA GLU A 365 23.14 14.03 51.24
C GLU A 365 23.35 15.46 50.72
N ASP A 366 22.32 16.31 50.81
CA ASP A 366 22.35 17.69 50.31
C ASP A 366 22.92 18.65 51.36
N ARG A 367 22.73 18.35 52.64
CA ARG A 367 23.07 19.25 53.76
C ARG A 367 24.48 19.83 53.69
N PRO A 368 25.58 19.06 53.50
CA PRO A 368 26.94 19.62 53.48
C PRO A 368 27.15 20.65 52.37
N ARG A 369 26.55 20.41 51.19
CA ARG A 369 26.61 21.29 50.02
C ARG A 369 25.84 22.59 50.25
N VAL A 370 24.68 22.51 50.90
CA VAL A 370 23.81 23.67 51.16
C VAL A 370 24.35 24.52 52.32
N THR A 371 24.87 23.90 53.39
CA THR A 371 25.51 24.65 54.50
C THR A 371 26.73 25.42 54.05
N GLU A 372 27.57 24.82 53.19
CA GLU A 372 28.73 25.50 52.59
C GLU A 372 28.29 26.69 51.71
N LEU A 373 27.25 26.52 50.89
CA LEU A 373 26.70 27.59 50.06
C LEU A 373 26.18 28.78 50.91
N PHE A 374 25.50 28.50 52.02
CA PHE A 374 25.03 29.55 52.93
C PHE A 374 26.20 30.27 53.62
N ALA A 375 27.22 29.53 54.07
CA ALA A 375 28.43 30.12 54.66
C ALA A 375 29.16 31.03 53.66
N GLN A 376 29.30 30.61 52.40
CA GLN A 376 29.86 31.42 51.33
C GLN A 376 29.02 32.66 51.01
N ALA A 377 27.68 32.55 51.03
CA ALA A 377 26.78 33.69 50.83
C ALA A 377 26.91 34.73 51.95
N ILE A 378 26.97 34.30 53.21
CA ILE A 378 27.18 35.17 54.38
C ILE A 378 28.54 35.87 54.28
N ALA A 379 29.62 35.13 54.03
CA ALA A 379 30.98 35.67 54.01
C ALA A 379 31.26 36.58 52.81
N SER A 380 30.66 36.32 51.65
CA SER A 380 30.88 37.13 50.43
C SER A 380 29.82 38.23 50.21
N GLY A 381 28.71 38.20 50.95
CA GLY A 381 27.59 39.11 50.75
C GLY A 381 26.93 38.96 49.39
N ARG A 382 26.91 37.74 48.83
CA ARG A 382 26.40 37.44 47.48
C ARG A 382 25.11 36.64 47.51
N ASN A 383 24.27 36.90 46.51
CA ASN A 383 23.07 36.13 46.23
C ASN A 383 23.42 34.71 45.77
N PHE A 384 22.55 33.75 46.04
CA PHE A 384 22.73 32.34 45.70
C PHE A 384 21.45 31.68 45.17
N GLU A 385 21.61 30.57 44.46
CA GLU A 385 20.53 29.74 43.93
C GLU A 385 20.91 28.25 44.00
N THR A 386 19.99 27.39 44.44
CA THR A 386 20.23 25.94 44.53
C THR A 386 18.93 25.14 44.55
N GLU A 387 18.95 23.93 43.96
CA GLU A 387 17.97 22.88 44.23
C GLU A 387 18.47 21.98 45.37
N TYR A 388 17.61 21.58 46.32
CA TYR A 388 17.91 20.57 47.34
C TYR A 388 16.64 19.94 47.94
N ARG A 389 16.79 18.76 48.59
CA ARG A 389 15.73 18.10 49.34
C ARG A 389 15.65 18.57 50.79
N MET A 390 14.45 18.74 51.33
CA MET A 390 14.19 19.08 52.73
C MET A 390 13.00 18.28 53.27
N PHE A 391 13.10 17.85 54.53
CA PHE A 391 12.00 17.23 55.25
C PHE A 391 11.13 18.29 55.93
N TRP A 392 9.86 18.37 55.52
CA TRP A 392 8.88 19.29 56.08
C TRP A 392 7.59 18.53 56.41
N GLY A 393 7.03 18.73 57.61
CA GLY A 393 5.80 18.06 58.05
C GLY A 393 5.83 16.52 58.02
N GLY A 394 7.03 15.90 58.03
CA GLY A 394 7.21 14.44 57.94
C GLY A 394 7.25 13.88 56.50
N LYS A 395 7.33 14.74 55.48
CA LYS A 395 7.55 14.35 54.07
C LYS A 395 8.79 15.01 53.50
N GLU A 396 9.38 14.39 52.48
CA GLU A 396 10.46 14.99 51.68
C GLU A 396 9.87 15.88 50.57
N TYR A 397 10.51 17.01 50.33
CA TYR A 397 10.19 17.97 49.26
C TYR A 397 11.48 18.43 48.59
N TRP A 398 11.47 18.58 47.26
CA TRP A 398 12.51 19.29 46.53
C TRP A 398 12.17 20.78 46.46
N PHE A 399 13.07 21.64 46.97
CA PHE A 399 12.95 23.09 46.84
C PHE A 399 14.00 23.65 45.89
N LEU A 400 13.57 24.56 45.02
CA LEU A 400 14.44 25.56 44.41
C LEU A 400 14.47 26.78 45.35
N THR A 401 15.64 27.04 45.92
CA THR A 401 15.86 28.18 46.81
C THR A 401 16.68 29.25 46.11
N LYS A 402 16.20 30.50 46.14
CA LYS A 402 16.95 31.71 45.76
C LYS A 402 17.09 32.61 46.98
N GLY A 403 18.30 33.05 47.28
CA GLY A 403 18.60 33.87 48.46
C GLY A 403 19.39 35.13 48.14
N LEU A 404 19.13 36.19 48.89
CA LEU A 404 19.78 37.50 48.86
C LEU A 404 20.49 37.73 50.20
N ALA A 405 21.64 38.41 50.17
CA ALA A 405 22.39 38.78 51.36
C ALA A 405 22.25 40.28 51.64
N MET A 406 21.63 40.64 52.77
CA MET A 406 21.51 42.02 53.23
C MET A 406 22.75 42.42 54.02
N ARG A 407 23.30 43.63 53.76
CA ARG A 407 24.54 44.10 54.38
C ARG A 407 24.36 45.48 55.00
N GLU A 408 25.01 45.68 56.15
CA GLU A 408 25.22 46.99 56.76
C GLU A 408 26.73 47.25 56.85
N GLY A 409 27.21 48.22 56.06
CA GLY A 409 28.64 48.41 55.85
C GLY A 409 29.29 47.17 55.21
N GLU A 410 30.35 46.66 55.83
CA GLU A 410 31.04 45.47 55.34
C GLU A 410 30.40 44.14 55.77
N HIS A 411 29.51 44.14 56.76
CA HIS A 411 28.97 42.90 57.36
C HIS A 411 27.62 42.51 56.76
N THR A 412 27.43 41.23 56.48
CA THR A 412 26.11 40.65 56.17
C THR A 412 25.31 40.54 57.48
N THR A 413 24.12 41.12 57.53
CA THR A 413 23.26 41.16 58.74
C THR A 413 22.12 40.15 58.67
N GLU A 414 21.54 39.96 57.49
CA GLU A 414 20.45 39.01 57.25
C GLU A 414 20.58 38.30 55.90
N LEU A 415 20.05 37.08 55.81
CA LEU A 415 19.72 36.45 54.52
C LEU A 415 18.21 36.48 54.31
N ILE A 416 17.77 36.86 53.11
CA ILE A 416 16.36 36.87 52.70
C ILE A 416 16.20 35.94 51.51
N GLY A 417 15.35 34.92 51.62
CA GLY A 417 15.19 33.91 50.59
C GLY A 417 13.76 33.55 50.27
N ILE A 418 13.60 32.86 49.14
CA ILE A 418 12.37 32.23 48.69
C ILE A 418 12.62 30.75 48.37
N ASN A 419 11.67 29.90 48.75
CA ASN A 419 11.65 28.48 48.43
C ASN A 419 10.44 28.20 47.53
N VAL A 420 10.70 27.61 46.36
CA VAL A 420 9.67 27.13 45.42
C VAL A 420 9.66 25.60 45.46
N ASP A 421 8.50 24.99 45.71
CA ASP A 421 8.36 23.52 45.63
C ASP A 421 8.47 23.09 44.16
N ILE A 422 9.45 22.24 43.85
CA ILE A 422 9.69 21.65 42.53
C ILE A 422 9.58 20.13 42.55
N THR A 423 9.01 19.55 43.62
CA THR A 423 8.87 18.09 43.81
C THR A 423 8.10 17.45 42.65
N GLU A 424 7.01 18.07 42.21
CA GLU A 424 6.22 17.59 41.07
C GLU A 424 6.98 17.68 39.74
N ARG A 425 7.82 18.72 39.56
CA ARG A 425 8.71 18.82 38.39
C ARG A 425 9.72 17.69 38.36
N LYS A 426 10.33 17.35 39.51
CA LYS A 426 11.26 16.21 39.62
C LYS A 426 10.56 14.87 39.39
N ARG A 427 9.37 14.68 39.96
CA ARG A 427 8.55 13.48 39.72
C ARG A 427 8.24 13.29 38.23
N ILE A 428 7.82 14.36 37.54
CA ILE A 428 7.55 14.34 36.09
C ILE A 428 8.84 14.11 35.28
N GLU A 429 9.98 14.66 35.69
CA GLU A 429 11.30 14.44 35.06
C GLU A 429 11.71 12.96 35.14
N GLU A 430 11.56 12.33 36.31
CA GLU A 430 11.83 10.90 36.53
C GLU A 430 10.81 9.99 35.83
N GLU A 431 9.51 10.31 35.87
CA GLU A 431 8.44 9.56 35.20
C GLU A 431 8.57 9.62 33.67
N ASN A 432 9.00 10.74 33.09
CA ASN A 432 9.31 10.83 31.66
C ASN A 432 10.51 9.94 31.28
N ILE A 433 11.59 9.95 32.06
CA ILE A 433 12.77 9.10 31.80
C ILE A 433 12.44 7.61 31.97
N ALA A 434 11.58 7.25 32.93
CA ALA A 434 11.08 5.89 33.10
C ALA A 434 10.18 5.47 31.92
N SER A 435 9.22 6.33 31.54
CA SER A 435 8.28 6.11 30.44
C SER A 435 8.97 5.99 29.08
N GLU A 436 9.97 6.82 28.78
CA GLU A 436 10.75 6.74 27.54
C GLU A 436 11.55 5.41 27.46
N ARG A 437 12.14 4.98 28.57
CA ARG A 437 12.83 3.67 28.66
C ARG A 437 11.87 2.49 28.54
N GLU A 438 10.69 2.59 29.14
CA GLU A 438 9.65 1.56 29.05
C GLU A 438 9.06 1.48 27.63
N LEU A 439 8.77 2.62 27.01
CA LEU A 439 8.33 2.72 25.61
C LEU A 439 9.37 2.09 24.67
N LEU A 440 10.65 2.46 24.78
CA LEU A 440 11.73 1.84 23.99
C LEU A 440 11.78 0.31 24.17
N LYS A 441 11.59 -0.18 25.40
CA LYS A 441 11.55 -1.62 25.71
C LYS A 441 10.31 -2.30 25.11
N ILE A 442 9.13 -1.67 25.19
CA ILE A 442 7.88 -2.16 24.60
C ILE A 442 8.01 -2.22 23.08
N THR A 443 8.46 -1.14 22.42
CA THR A 443 8.69 -1.09 20.98
C THR A 443 9.64 -2.20 20.53
N LEU A 444 10.82 -2.31 21.14
CA LEU A 444 11.80 -3.35 20.77
C LEU A 444 11.30 -4.79 21.02
N ASN A 445 10.46 -4.99 22.03
CA ASN A 445 9.82 -6.28 22.32
C ASN A 445 8.66 -6.61 21.36
N SER A 446 8.01 -5.59 20.77
CA SER A 446 6.88 -5.75 19.84
C SER A 446 7.29 -6.00 18.38
N LEU A 447 8.59 -5.91 18.06
CA LEU A 447 9.10 -6.14 16.71
C LEU A 447 9.24 -7.64 16.41
N ASN A 448 8.57 -8.11 15.36
CA ASN A 448 8.75 -9.43 14.76
C ASN A 448 10.10 -9.58 14.01
N GLU A 449 11.03 -8.67 14.25
CA GLU A 449 12.38 -8.62 13.67
C GLU A 449 13.41 -8.80 14.78
N GLY A 450 14.45 -9.57 14.51
CA GLY A 450 15.61 -9.68 15.38
C GLY A 450 16.45 -8.42 15.32
N VAL A 451 16.51 -7.68 16.43
CA VAL A 451 17.30 -6.44 16.57
C VAL A 451 18.44 -6.65 17.56
N ILE A 452 19.67 -6.40 17.10
CA ILE A 452 20.90 -6.44 17.91
C ILE A 452 21.62 -5.11 17.76
N THR A 453 22.01 -4.49 18.88
CA THR A 453 22.91 -3.33 18.88
C THR A 453 24.29 -3.71 19.40
N THR A 454 25.32 -3.12 18.83
CA THR A 454 26.73 -3.39 19.17
C THR A 454 27.50 -2.10 19.41
N ASP A 455 28.56 -2.15 20.22
CA ASP A 455 29.53 -1.06 20.38
C ASP A 455 30.50 -0.97 19.19
N ARG A 456 31.38 0.04 19.20
CA ARG A 456 32.43 0.24 18.16
C ARG A 456 33.45 -0.90 18.03
N SER A 457 33.43 -1.90 18.92
CA SER A 457 34.24 -3.12 18.87
C SER A 457 33.45 -4.36 18.42
N GLY A 458 32.19 -4.19 17.99
CA GLY A 458 31.31 -5.26 17.53
C GLY A 458 30.72 -6.11 18.67
N ARG A 459 30.78 -5.62 19.92
CA ARG A 459 30.25 -6.34 21.09
C ARG A 459 28.79 -5.98 21.33
N VAL A 460 27.95 -6.97 21.62
CA VAL A 460 26.52 -6.77 21.86
C VAL A 460 26.27 -5.95 23.13
N VAL A 461 25.48 -4.89 22.97
CA VAL A 461 25.03 -3.96 24.01
C VAL A 461 23.56 -4.19 24.33
N LEU A 462 22.71 -4.39 23.33
CA LEU A 462 21.30 -4.74 23.46
C LEU A 462 20.91 -5.82 22.44
N ILE A 463 20.00 -6.70 22.83
CA ILE A 463 19.38 -7.70 21.95
C ILE A 463 17.90 -7.85 22.33
N ASN A 464 16.99 -7.78 21.34
CA ASN A 464 15.56 -7.90 21.61
C ASN A 464 15.12 -9.39 21.82
N PRO A 465 13.88 -9.67 22.28
CA PRO A 465 13.40 -11.03 22.51
C PRO A 465 13.45 -11.88 21.23
N THR A 466 13.00 -11.34 20.10
CA THR A 466 12.93 -12.03 18.81
C THR A 466 14.31 -12.49 18.32
N ALA A 467 15.34 -11.65 18.45
CA ALA A 467 16.72 -12.05 18.15
C ALA A 467 17.23 -13.13 19.12
N ARG A 468 16.87 -13.07 20.41
CA ARG A 468 17.26 -14.10 21.40
C ARG A 468 16.63 -15.45 21.11
N GLU A 469 15.37 -15.48 20.71
CA GLU A 469 14.65 -16.71 20.37
C GLU A 469 15.24 -17.35 19.12
N LEU A 470 15.38 -16.59 18.02
CA LEU A 470 15.92 -17.10 16.76
C LEU A 470 17.38 -17.60 16.91
N ILE A 471 18.21 -16.91 17.69
CA ILE A 471 19.61 -17.32 17.95
C ILE A 471 19.70 -18.39 19.06
N GLY A 472 18.68 -18.56 19.89
CA GLY A 472 18.66 -19.48 21.03
C GLY A 472 19.63 -19.07 22.16
N CYS A 473 19.68 -17.78 22.52
CA CYS A 473 20.66 -17.25 23.48
C CYS A 473 20.05 -16.54 24.70
N THR A 474 20.64 -16.75 25.87
CA THR A 474 20.19 -16.18 27.15
C THR A 474 20.87 -14.85 27.47
N GLU A 475 20.19 -13.99 28.24
CA GLU A 475 20.61 -12.60 28.52
C GLU A 475 21.98 -12.50 29.23
N GLU A 476 22.26 -13.41 30.15
CA GLU A 476 23.56 -13.54 30.82
C GLU A 476 24.72 -13.89 29.88
N ARG A 477 24.42 -14.56 28.75
CA ARG A 477 25.42 -15.02 27.78
C ARG A 477 25.68 -14.00 26.67
N THR A 478 24.75 -13.10 26.35
CA THR A 478 24.87 -12.19 25.19
C THR A 478 25.69 -10.94 25.49
N SER A 479 25.64 -10.41 26.72
CA SER A 479 26.31 -9.15 27.06
C SER A 479 27.82 -9.18 26.78
N LYS A 480 28.33 -8.18 26.05
CA LYS A 480 29.75 -7.99 25.69
C LYS A 480 30.38 -9.06 24.77
N GLN A 481 29.63 -10.05 24.29
CA GLN A 481 30.10 -10.98 23.26
C GLN A 481 30.15 -10.32 21.87
N LEU A 482 31.05 -10.80 21.00
CA LEU A 482 31.13 -10.36 19.60
C LEU A 482 29.94 -10.88 18.80
N LEU A 483 29.35 -10.02 17.97
CA LEU A 483 28.22 -10.36 17.09
C LEU A 483 28.48 -11.60 16.22
N SER A 484 29.70 -11.75 15.70
CA SER A 484 30.12 -12.88 14.84
C SER A 484 30.16 -14.25 15.53
N ASN A 485 30.14 -14.28 16.87
CA ASN A 485 30.03 -15.52 17.65
C ASN A 485 28.57 -15.91 17.91
N LEU A 486 27.65 -14.94 17.89
CA LEU A 486 26.22 -15.14 18.14
C LEU A 486 25.44 -15.37 16.83
N LEU A 487 25.69 -14.55 15.81
CA LEU A 487 24.97 -14.60 14.54
C LEU A 487 25.73 -15.45 13.52
N THR A 488 25.18 -16.60 13.13
CA THR A 488 25.75 -17.48 12.09
C THR A 488 24.86 -17.51 10.85
N VAL A 489 25.28 -16.78 9.81
CA VAL A 489 24.55 -16.62 8.56
C VAL A 489 25.36 -17.20 7.40
N TYR A 490 24.69 -17.89 6.49
CA TYR A 490 25.25 -18.45 5.25
C TYR A 490 24.61 -17.80 4.01
N ASN A 491 25.31 -17.83 2.88
CA ASN A 491 24.72 -17.59 1.56
C ASN A 491 23.94 -18.84 1.13
N GLY A 492 22.62 -18.71 0.93
CA GLY A 492 21.72 -19.81 0.56
C GLY A 492 22.02 -20.46 -0.80
N LYS A 493 22.76 -19.77 -1.68
CA LYS A 493 23.11 -20.26 -3.02
C LYS A 493 24.50 -20.90 -3.09
N THR A 494 25.49 -20.38 -2.37
CA THR A 494 26.88 -20.91 -2.39
C THR A 494 27.21 -21.81 -1.20
N GLY A 495 26.45 -21.72 -0.11
CA GLY A 495 26.73 -22.45 1.14
C GLY A 495 27.86 -21.86 1.99
N GLU A 496 28.43 -20.72 1.59
CA GLU A 496 29.54 -20.05 2.29
C GLU A 496 29.03 -19.29 3.53
N LYS A 497 29.81 -19.28 4.63
CA LYS A 497 29.50 -18.51 5.84
C LYS A 497 29.91 -17.04 5.68
N TYR A 498 29.02 -16.11 6.00
CA TYR A 498 29.37 -14.70 6.13
C TYR A 498 30.26 -14.49 7.37
N SER A 499 31.46 -13.95 7.16
CA SER A 499 32.53 -13.81 8.17
C SER A 499 32.63 -12.42 8.79
N SER A 500 32.12 -11.40 8.11
CA SER A 500 32.14 -9.99 8.53
C SER A 500 30.75 -9.37 8.36
N PHE A 501 30.30 -8.65 9.39
CA PHE A 501 29.05 -7.91 9.39
C PHE A 501 29.34 -6.41 9.41
N THR A 502 29.09 -5.72 8.31
CA THR A 502 29.41 -4.29 8.13
C THR A 502 28.30 -3.53 7.41
N PRO A 503 28.09 -2.23 7.68
CA PRO A 503 27.12 -1.42 6.94
C PRO A 503 27.42 -1.36 5.44
N GLY A 504 26.37 -1.45 4.61
CA GLY A 504 26.50 -1.45 3.16
C GLY A 504 26.94 -2.78 2.51
N SER A 505 27.18 -3.84 3.30
CA SER A 505 27.43 -5.18 2.75
C SER A 505 26.16 -5.77 2.13
N ALA A 506 26.23 -6.21 0.87
CA ALA A 506 25.12 -6.83 0.16
C ALA A 506 25.08 -8.34 0.41
N TYR A 507 24.08 -8.81 1.16
CA TYR A 507 23.88 -10.23 1.43
C TYR A 507 23.02 -10.89 0.36
N THR A 508 23.61 -11.84 -0.37
CA THR A 508 22.86 -12.67 -1.33
C THR A 508 22.24 -13.84 -0.59
N ASP A 509 20.90 -13.90 -0.61
CA ASP A 509 20.09 -15.00 -0.07
C ASP A 509 20.50 -15.46 1.35
N PRO A 510 20.57 -14.55 2.35
CA PRO A 510 21.09 -14.91 3.66
C PRO A 510 20.19 -15.92 4.38
N VAL A 511 20.82 -16.95 4.93
CA VAL A 511 20.19 -18.03 5.70
C VAL A 511 20.80 -18.07 7.10
N LEU A 512 19.98 -17.78 8.11
CA LEU A 512 20.38 -17.89 9.52
C LEU A 512 20.36 -19.37 9.94
N VAL A 513 21.39 -19.80 10.67
CA VAL A 513 21.31 -20.99 11.51
C VAL A 513 20.81 -20.57 12.88
N THR A 514 19.64 -21.09 13.27
CA THR A 514 19.02 -20.83 14.57
C THR A 514 19.70 -21.63 15.69
N GLY A 515 19.39 -21.30 16.94
CA GLY A 515 19.94 -22.02 18.11
C GLY A 515 19.64 -23.53 18.10
N ASP A 516 18.48 -23.92 17.56
CA ASP A 516 18.06 -25.32 17.38
C ASP A 516 18.50 -25.95 16.03
N GLN A 517 19.50 -25.36 15.38
CA GLN A 517 20.14 -25.83 14.14
C GLN A 517 19.23 -25.84 12.88
N ARG A 518 18.04 -25.25 12.92
CA ARG A 518 17.25 -25.00 11.71
C ARG A 518 17.96 -23.97 10.83
N LYS A 519 17.76 -24.08 9.52
CA LYS A 519 18.22 -23.11 8.52
C LYS A 519 17.02 -22.34 7.99
N ILE A 520 16.90 -21.06 8.34
CA ILE A 520 15.79 -20.20 7.92
C ILE A 520 16.28 -19.08 6.99
N PRO A 521 15.60 -18.80 5.87
CA PRO A 521 15.91 -17.64 5.03
C PRO A 521 15.53 -16.36 5.78
N ILE A 522 16.43 -15.38 5.79
CA ILE A 522 16.22 -14.09 6.45
C ILE A 522 16.37 -12.90 5.49
N THR A 523 15.93 -11.72 5.91
CA THR A 523 16.59 -10.46 5.53
C THR A 523 17.76 -10.18 6.49
N LEU A 524 18.76 -9.42 6.06
CA LEU A 524 19.85 -8.98 6.94
C LEU A 524 20.33 -7.58 6.54
N GLU A 525 20.31 -6.64 7.48
CA GLU A 525 20.77 -5.27 7.27
C GLU A 525 21.59 -4.77 8.48
N HIS A 526 22.56 -3.88 8.23
CA HIS A 526 23.34 -3.21 9.27
C HIS A 526 23.41 -1.71 9.05
N SER A 527 23.12 -0.94 10.10
CA SER A 527 23.15 0.53 10.08
C SER A 527 24.03 1.07 11.23
N PRO A 528 24.90 2.07 10.98
CA PRO A 528 25.78 2.64 12.00
C PRO A 528 24.99 3.58 12.92
N VAL A 529 25.11 3.37 14.24
CA VAL A 529 24.51 4.24 15.26
C VAL A 529 25.43 5.44 15.49
N LYS A 530 24.91 6.65 15.25
CA LYS A 530 25.65 7.91 15.35
C LYS A 530 24.99 8.86 16.35
N LEU A 531 25.81 9.57 17.11
CA LEU A 531 25.38 10.69 17.94
C LEU A 531 24.99 11.90 17.05
N PRO A 532 24.24 12.89 17.59
CA PRO A 532 23.86 14.11 16.84
C PRO A 532 25.04 14.92 16.28
N ASN A 533 26.24 14.75 16.83
CA ASN A 533 27.49 15.35 16.31
C ASN A 533 28.18 14.49 15.22
N GLY A 534 27.47 13.53 14.63
CA GLY A 534 27.97 12.63 13.58
C GLY A 534 28.89 11.51 14.06
N LYS A 535 29.32 11.51 15.33
CA LYS A 535 30.23 10.50 15.88
C LYS A 535 29.55 9.14 16.00
N GLU A 536 30.08 8.15 15.29
CA GLU A 536 29.64 6.76 15.40
C GLU A 536 29.99 6.16 16.76
N ILE A 537 29.03 5.48 17.38
CA ILE A 537 29.13 4.84 18.70
C ILE A 537 28.89 3.33 18.65
N GLY A 538 28.39 2.80 17.54
CA GLY A 538 28.03 1.39 17.42
C GLY A 538 27.33 1.04 16.11
N MET A 539 26.78 -0.16 16.02
CA MET A 539 26.05 -0.65 14.85
C MET A 539 24.78 -1.40 15.28
N VAL A 540 23.65 -1.06 14.66
CA VAL A 540 22.39 -1.81 14.67
C VAL A 540 22.45 -2.87 13.58
N THR A 541 22.00 -4.08 13.92
CA THR A 541 21.76 -5.19 13.00
C THR A 541 20.29 -5.58 13.10
N VAL A 542 19.62 -5.70 11.95
CA VAL A 542 18.21 -6.10 11.84
C VAL A 542 18.13 -7.32 10.93
N PHE A 543 17.33 -8.31 11.32
CA PHE A 543 17.03 -9.50 10.51
C PHE A 543 15.61 -10.00 10.74
N GLN A 544 14.92 -10.41 9.69
CA GLN A 544 13.54 -10.93 9.75
C GLN A 544 13.48 -12.33 9.13
N ASP A 545 12.78 -13.28 9.76
CA ASP A 545 12.47 -14.57 9.13
C ASP A 545 11.48 -14.35 7.98
N ILE A 546 11.86 -14.73 6.77
CA ILE A 546 11.02 -14.62 5.57
C ILE A 546 10.49 -15.98 5.08
N SER A 547 10.51 -17.02 5.93
CA SER A 547 10.00 -18.35 5.63
C SER A 547 8.53 -18.35 5.20
N GLU A 548 7.67 -17.64 5.95
CA GLU A 548 6.25 -17.52 5.62
C GLU A 548 6.03 -16.65 4.38
N LYS A 549 6.70 -15.50 4.27
CA LYS A 549 6.64 -14.64 3.09
C LYS A 549 7.02 -15.40 1.82
N ARG A 550 8.17 -16.10 1.82
CA ARG A 550 8.59 -16.97 0.70
C ARG A 550 7.65 -18.14 0.46
N ARG A 551 6.86 -18.59 1.45
CA ARG A 551 5.82 -19.61 1.25
C ARG A 551 4.59 -19.00 0.57
N ALA A 552 4.10 -17.87 1.07
CA ALA A 552 2.98 -17.14 0.47
C ALA A 552 3.28 -16.72 -0.98
N GLU A 553 4.47 -16.18 -1.26
CA GLU A 553 4.92 -15.86 -2.62
C GLU A 553 4.90 -17.10 -3.55
N ARG A 554 5.33 -18.27 -3.07
CA ARG A 554 5.28 -19.52 -3.85
C ARG A 554 3.87 -20.05 -4.06
N GLU A 555 2.99 -19.98 -3.05
CA GLU A 555 1.59 -20.39 -3.21
C GLU A 555 0.80 -19.41 -4.09
N LEU A 556 1.11 -18.10 -4.06
CA LEU A 556 0.53 -17.11 -4.96
C LEU A 556 1.01 -17.30 -6.41
N LEU A 557 2.29 -17.58 -6.63
CA LEU A 557 2.82 -17.93 -7.96
C LEU A 557 2.22 -19.24 -8.49
N LYS A 558 1.98 -20.24 -7.63
CA LYS A 558 1.21 -21.44 -8.00
C LYS A 558 -0.24 -21.10 -8.34
N ALA A 559 -0.91 -20.28 -7.53
CA ALA A 559 -2.30 -19.89 -7.75
C ALA A 559 -2.47 -19.15 -9.09
N ALA A 560 -1.62 -18.17 -9.37
CA ALA A 560 -1.59 -17.47 -10.66
C ALA A 560 -1.29 -18.44 -11.83
N LYS A 561 -0.37 -19.41 -11.65
CA LYS A 561 -0.14 -20.46 -12.67
C LYS A 561 -1.39 -21.34 -12.87
N LEU A 562 -2.13 -21.68 -11.81
CA LEU A 562 -3.35 -22.50 -11.87
C LEU A 562 -4.55 -21.74 -12.45
N GLU A 563 -4.67 -20.45 -12.17
CA GLU A 563 -5.68 -19.56 -12.75
C GLU A 563 -5.45 -19.39 -14.26
N SER A 564 -4.21 -19.14 -14.67
CA SER A 564 -3.78 -19.22 -16.07
C SER A 564 -4.06 -20.60 -16.68
N LEU A 565 -3.84 -21.69 -15.92
CA LEU A 565 -4.18 -23.06 -16.34
C LEU A 565 -5.69 -23.27 -16.53
N GLY A 566 -6.55 -22.58 -15.77
CA GLY A 566 -8.00 -22.62 -15.93
C GLY A 566 -8.46 -22.00 -17.25
N VAL A 567 -7.87 -20.86 -17.64
CA VAL A 567 -8.10 -20.23 -18.95
C VAL A 567 -7.53 -21.12 -20.08
N LEU A 568 -6.36 -21.74 -19.86
CA LEU A 568 -5.73 -22.68 -20.81
C LEU A 568 -6.60 -23.91 -21.04
N ALA A 569 -7.20 -24.46 -19.98
CA ALA A 569 -8.08 -25.61 -20.08
C ALA A 569 -9.32 -25.31 -20.94
N ALA A 570 -9.90 -24.11 -20.83
CA ALA A 570 -11.05 -23.73 -21.65
C ALA A 570 -10.70 -23.59 -23.14
N GLY A 571 -9.65 -22.82 -23.47
CA GLY A 571 -9.22 -22.62 -24.86
C GLY A 571 -8.71 -23.90 -25.52
N ILE A 572 -7.89 -24.68 -24.82
CA ILE A 572 -7.30 -25.90 -25.40
C ILE A 572 -8.33 -27.04 -25.47
N ALA A 573 -9.34 -27.10 -24.58
CA ALA A 573 -10.45 -28.04 -24.75
C ALA A 573 -11.30 -27.71 -25.99
N HIS A 574 -11.54 -26.43 -26.28
CA HIS A 574 -12.18 -25.99 -27.52
C HIS A 574 -11.35 -26.41 -28.75
N ASP A 575 -10.06 -26.11 -28.76
CA ASP A 575 -9.18 -26.45 -29.89
C ASP A 575 -9.07 -27.98 -30.09
N PHE A 576 -8.99 -28.74 -29.00
CA PHE A 576 -8.97 -30.21 -29.05
C PHE A 576 -10.30 -30.78 -29.57
N ASN A 577 -11.45 -30.24 -29.13
CA ASN A 577 -12.76 -30.62 -29.65
C ASN A 577 -12.91 -30.31 -31.15
N ASN A 578 -12.34 -29.19 -31.63
CA ASN A 578 -12.37 -28.83 -33.05
C ASN A 578 -11.53 -29.80 -33.91
N VAL A 579 -10.35 -30.20 -33.43
CA VAL A 579 -9.51 -31.20 -34.10
C VAL A 579 -10.18 -32.58 -34.08
N LEU A 580 -10.80 -32.99 -32.96
CA LEU A 580 -11.59 -34.22 -32.89
C LEU A 580 -12.79 -34.20 -33.86
N ALA A 581 -13.51 -33.08 -33.94
CA ALA A 581 -14.63 -32.92 -34.86
C ALA A 581 -14.17 -33.08 -36.32
N ALA A 582 -13.04 -32.50 -36.71
CA ALA A 582 -12.48 -32.65 -38.06
C ALA A 582 -12.08 -34.11 -38.37
N ILE A 583 -11.49 -34.84 -37.41
CA ILE A 583 -11.19 -36.28 -37.55
C ILE A 583 -12.48 -37.08 -37.76
N ILE A 584 -13.50 -36.87 -36.91
CA ILE A 584 -14.77 -37.58 -36.98
C ILE A 584 -15.50 -37.29 -38.30
N SER A 585 -15.58 -36.02 -38.71
CA SER A 585 -16.21 -35.63 -39.97
C SER A 585 -15.50 -36.22 -41.19
N ASN A 586 -14.17 -36.27 -41.20
CA ASN A 586 -13.44 -36.88 -42.32
C ASN A 586 -13.58 -38.42 -42.37
N LEU A 587 -13.65 -39.10 -41.22
CA LEU A 587 -13.96 -40.54 -41.17
C LEU A 587 -15.40 -40.86 -41.63
N GLN A 588 -16.37 -40.03 -41.25
CA GLN A 588 -17.74 -40.11 -41.75
C GLN A 588 -17.81 -39.87 -43.27
N LEU A 589 -17.09 -38.85 -43.76
CA LEU A 589 -17.00 -38.54 -45.19
C LEU A 589 -16.33 -39.67 -45.98
N ALA A 590 -15.24 -40.23 -45.48
CA ALA A 590 -14.56 -41.39 -46.10
C ALA A 590 -15.48 -42.63 -46.17
N SER A 591 -16.33 -42.83 -45.15
CA SER A 591 -17.34 -43.92 -45.16
C SER A 591 -18.39 -43.70 -46.26
N ILE A 592 -18.95 -42.49 -46.36
CA ILE A 592 -19.94 -42.12 -47.40
C ILE A 592 -19.30 -42.17 -48.81
N GLN A 593 -18.04 -41.79 -48.93
CA GLN A 593 -17.27 -41.91 -50.17
C GLN A 593 -17.07 -43.38 -50.56
N TYR A 594 -16.71 -44.25 -49.62
CA TYR A 594 -16.52 -45.68 -49.85
C TYR A 594 -17.81 -46.37 -50.35
N GLU A 595 -18.94 -46.12 -49.68
CA GLU A 595 -20.26 -46.61 -50.11
C GLU A 595 -20.61 -46.16 -51.54
N LYS A 596 -20.25 -44.92 -51.90
CA LYS A 596 -20.48 -44.32 -53.22
C LYS A 596 -19.34 -44.57 -54.23
N GLN A 597 -18.38 -45.43 -53.91
CA GLN A 597 -17.23 -45.79 -54.75
C GLN A 597 -16.34 -44.60 -55.19
N ILE A 598 -16.27 -43.57 -54.36
CA ILE A 598 -15.40 -42.38 -54.52
C ILE A 598 -14.04 -42.68 -53.88
N ASN A 599 -12.96 -42.11 -54.43
CA ASN A 599 -11.60 -42.31 -53.92
C ASN A 599 -11.41 -41.70 -52.51
N ILE A 600 -11.31 -42.58 -51.50
CA ILE A 600 -11.13 -42.22 -50.08
C ILE A 600 -9.71 -41.79 -49.68
N LEU A 601 -8.69 -42.08 -50.50
CA LEU A 601 -7.30 -41.89 -50.11
C LEU A 601 -6.93 -40.44 -49.71
N PRO A 602 -7.42 -39.38 -50.40
CA PRO A 602 -7.15 -38.00 -49.98
C PRO A 602 -7.71 -37.67 -48.59
N THR A 603 -8.97 -38.06 -48.33
CA THR A 603 -9.64 -37.78 -47.05
C THR A 603 -9.03 -38.59 -45.90
N LEU A 604 -8.57 -39.82 -46.15
CA LEU A 604 -7.80 -40.59 -45.16
C LEU A 604 -6.43 -39.96 -44.86
N ALA A 605 -5.69 -39.48 -45.88
CA ALA A 605 -4.42 -38.79 -45.68
C ALA A 605 -4.59 -37.49 -44.88
N GLU A 606 -5.61 -36.69 -45.20
CA GLU A 606 -5.98 -35.48 -44.45
C GLU A 606 -6.34 -35.80 -42.98
N THR A 607 -7.04 -36.91 -42.72
CA THR A 607 -7.36 -37.38 -41.36
C THR A 607 -6.09 -37.67 -40.53
N VAL A 608 -5.05 -38.24 -41.16
CA VAL A 608 -3.76 -38.53 -40.51
C VAL A 608 -3.02 -37.24 -40.15
N GLU A 609 -2.97 -36.26 -41.05
CA GLU A 609 -2.38 -34.94 -40.78
C GLU A 609 -3.08 -34.22 -39.61
N ILE A 610 -4.42 -34.21 -39.60
CA ILE A 610 -5.21 -33.64 -38.49
C ILE A 610 -4.93 -34.39 -37.17
N SER A 611 -4.74 -35.71 -37.22
CA SER A 611 -4.37 -36.52 -36.04
C SER A 611 -2.96 -36.18 -35.52
N HIS A 612 -2.00 -35.88 -36.40
CA HIS A 612 -0.68 -35.37 -35.99
C HIS A 612 -0.76 -33.96 -35.38
N GLN A 613 -1.67 -33.09 -35.84
CA GLN A 613 -1.93 -31.79 -35.21
C GLN A 613 -2.47 -31.95 -33.78
N ALA A 614 -3.37 -32.91 -33.53
CA ALA A 614 -3.84 -33.26 -32.17
C ALA A 614 -2.69 -33.66 -31.23
N SER A 615 -1.76 -34.49 -31.73
CA SER A 615 -0.57 -34.91 -30.98
C SER A 615 0.36 -33.73 -30.66
N ASN A 616 0.48 -32.75 -31.57
CA ASN A 616 1.32 -31.58 -31.36
C ASN A 616 0.70 -30.58 -30.36
N LEU A 617 -0.63 -30.38 -30.39
CA LEU A 617 -1.35 -29.55 -29.41
C LEU A 617 -1.24 -30.12 -27.98
N THR A 618 -1.38 -31.44 -27.84
CA THR A 618 -1.22 -32.11 -26.53
C THR A 618 0.23 -32.06 -26.02
N LYS A 619 1.23 -32.21 -26.89
CA LYS A 619 2.66 -31.98 -26.56
C LYS A 619 2.93 -30.54 -26.11
N GLN A 620 2.29 -29.54 -26.72
CA GLN A 620 2.39 -28.13 -26.31
C GLN A 620 1.82 -27.91 -24.89
N LEU A 621 0.59 -28.38 -24.62
CA LEU A 621 -0.03 -28.30 -23.30
C LEU A 621 0.84 -29.00 -22.23
N LEU A 622 1.33 -30.20 -22.50
CA LEU A 622 2.17 -30.96 -21.57
C LEU A 622 3.50 -30.24 -21.26
N THR A 623 4.12 -29.62 -22.26
CA THR A 623 5.36 -28.83 -22.09
C THR A 623 5.13 -27.63 -21.17
N PHE A 624 4.03 -26.90 -21.36
CA PHE A 624 3.65 -25.75 -20.52
C PHE A 624 3.28 -26.18 -19.08
N ALA A 625 2.47 -27.24 -18.95
CA ALA A 625 1.95 -27.71 -17.67
C ALA A 625 3.06 -28.31 -16.80
N LYS A 626 3.78 -29.32 -17.31
CA LYS A 626 4.81 -30.06 -16.55
C LYS A 626 6.13 -29.31 -16.42
N GLY A 627 6.49 -28.43 -17.37
CA GLY A 627 7.75 -27.67 -17.33
C GLY A 627 8.99 -28.57 -17.28
N GLY A 628 8.99 -29.66 -18.05
CA GLY A 628 10.05 -30.67 -18.04
C GLY A 628 11.41 -30.09 -18.43
N ALA A 629 12.47 -30.52 -17.76
CA ALA A 629 13.82 -30.04 -18.02
C ALA A 629 14.28 -30.42 -19.45
N PRO A 630 14.84 -29.50 -20.24
CA PRO A 630 15.22 -29.75 -21.63
C PRO A 630 16.34 -30.79 -21.76
N VAL A 631 16.22 -31.67 -22.76
CA VAL A 631 17.17 -32.75 -23.06
C VAL A 631 18.36 -32.18 -23.86
N ARG A 632 19.19 -31.38 -23.19
CA ARG A 632 20.27 -30.64 -23.85
C ARG A 632 21.36 -31.55 -24.43
N LYS A 633 21.65 -31.37 -25.73
CA LYS A 633 22.75 -31.99 -26.50
C LYS A 633 23.56 -30.89 -27.19
N ASN A 634 24.85 -31.13 -27.46
CA ASN A 634 25.65 -30.18 -28.24
C ASN A 634 25.27 -30.26 -29.73
N ALA A 635 24.79 -29.15 -30.30
CA ALA A 635 24.34 -29.07 -31.69
C ALA A 635 24.81 -27.78 -32.38
N VAL A 636 24.82 -27.79 -33.72
CA VAL A 636 25.06 -26.61 -34.57
C VAL A 636 23.73 -26.16 -35.15
N LEU A 637 23.33 -24.91 -34.90
CA LEU A 637 22.00 -24.39 -35.24
C LEU A 637 21.73 -24.31 -36.75
N SER A 638 22.77 -24.16 -37.59
CA SER A 638 22.62 -23.86 -39.02
C SER A 638 21.90 -24.94 -39.83
N GLY A 639 22.04 -26.22 -39.47
CA GLY A 639 21.28 -27.32 -40.06
C GLY A 639 19.83 -27.34 -39.58
N LEU A 640 19.64 -27.29 -38.25
CA LEU A 640 18.33 -27.37 -37.59
C LEU A 640 17.37 -26.24 -38.02
N ILE A 641 17.89 -25.01 -38.09
CA ILE A 641 17.14 -23.83 -38.55
C ILE A 641 16.69 -24.03 -40.00
N ARG A 642 17.60 -24.46 -40.88
CA ARG A 642 17.32 -24.67 -42.30
C ARG A 642 16.25 -25.73 -42.49
N GLU A 643 16.41 -26.90 -41.88
CA GLU A 643 15.46 -28.01 -41.97
C GLU A 643 14.06 -27.59 -41.50
N THR A 644 13.97 -26.93 -40.33
CA THR A 644 12.71 -26.45 -39.76
C THR A 644 12.04 -25.39 -40.66
N THR A 645 12.82 -24.43 -41.17
CA THR A 645 12.32 -23.33 -42.01
C THR A 645 11.90 -23.82 -43.39
N ASP A 646 12.75 -24.61 -44.05
CA ASP A 646 12.47 -25.23 -45.36
C ASP A 646 11.33 -26.25 -45.27
N PHE A 647 10.99 -26.79 -44.09
CA PHE A 647 9.78 -27.60 -43.87
C PHE A 647 8.51 -26.74 -43.83
N VAL A 648 8.49 -25.70 -42.97
CA VAL A 648 7.30 -24.83 -42.77
C VAL A 648 6.91 -24.07 -44.04
N LEU A 649 7.90 -23.66 -44.86
CA LEU A 649 7.65 -22.88 -46.07
C LEU A 649 7.32 -23.71 -47.33
N ARG A 650 7.20 -25.05 -47.22
CA ARG A 650 6.81 -25.92 -48.36
C ARG A 650 5.45 -25.50 -48.92
N GLY A 651 5.40 -25.28 -50.23
CA GLY A 651 4.19 -24.84 -50.92
C GLY A 651 3.78 -23.38 -50.65
N SER A 652 4.58 -22.60 -49.92
CA SER A 652 4.32 -21.18 -49.69
C SER A 652 4.93 -20.29 -50.78
N ASN A 653 4.39 -19.09 -50.95
CA ASN A 653 4.92 -18.07 -51.87
C ASN A 653 6.06 -17.23 -51.24
N ILE A 654 6.79 -17.78 -50.27
CA ILE A 654 7.78 -17.07 -49.45
C ILE A 654 9.17 -17.66 -49.68
N LYS A 655 10.16 -16.79 -49.89
CA LYS A 655 11.56 -17.16 -50.08
C LYS A 655 12.32 -17.08 -48.75
N ALA A 656 13.01 -18.13 -48.36
CA ALA A 656 14.01 -18.08 -47.28
C ALA A 656 15.39 -17.64 -47.79
N GLU A 657 16.02 -16.72 -47.09
CA GLU A 657 17.42 -16.31 -47.32
C GLU A 657 18.25 -16.55 -46.06
N TYR A 658 19.32 -17.33 -46.19
CA TYR A 658 20.12 -17.81 -45.06
C TYR A 658 21.53 -17.21 -45.05
N GLN A 659 21.93 -16.64 -43.91
CA GLN A 659 23.28 -16.13 -43.66
C GLN A 659 23.87 -16.79 -42.42
N MET A 660 24.30 -18.04 -42.57
CA MET A 660 24.83 -18.88 -41.48
C MET A 660 26.31 -19.18 -41.73
N PRO A 661 27.24 -18.58 -40.94
CA PRO A 661 28.66 -18.92 -40.99
C PRO A 661 28.92 -20.40 -40.65
N ALA A 662 30.00 -20.97 -41.20
CA ALA A 662 30.40 -22.35 -40.95
C ALA A 662 31.09 -22.55 -39.59
N ASP A 663 31.53 -21.45 -38.96
CA ASP A 663 32.27 -21.39 -37.70
C ASP A 663 31.40 -20.96 -36.50
N LEU A 664 30.06 -21.01 -36.64
CA LEU A 664 29.14 -20.80 -35.52
C LEU A 664 29.45 -21.77 -34.37
N TRP A 665 29.54 -21.23 -33.15
CA TRP A 665 29.83 -22.02 -31.97
C TRP A 665 28.72 -23.04 -31.68
N PRO A 666 29.04 -24.26 -31.21
CA PRO A 666 28.02 -25.22 -30.83
C PRO A 666 27.28 -24.73 -29.56
N VAL A 667 25.99 -25.03 -29.47
CA VAL A 667 25.13 -24.69 -28.34
C VAL A 667 24.62 -25.96 -27.66
N SER A 668 24.37 -25.89 -26.35
CA SER A 668 23.85 -27.01 -25.56
C SER A 668 22.33 -26.91 -25.47
N ILE A 669 21.62 -27.62 -26.35
CA ILE A 669 20.18 -27.43 -26.59
C ILE A 669 19.39 -28.73 -26.72
N ASP A 670 18.13 -28.69 -26.30
CA ASP A 670 17.13 -29.66 -26.72
C ASP A 670 16.74 -29.35 -28.17
N VAL A 671 17.06 -30.29 -29.06
CA VAL A 671 16.89 -30.14 -30.51
C VAL A 671 15.41 -29.98 -30.88
N GLY A 672 14.51 -30.73 -30.22
CA GLY A 672 13.07 -30.68 -30.49
C GLY A 672 12.46 -29.36 -30.04
N GLN A 673 12.80 -28.92 -28.82
CA GLN A 673 12.32 -27.63 -28.31
C GLN A 673 12.85 -26.44 -29.14
N ILE A 674 14.12 -26.44 -29.55
CA ILE A 674 14.65 -25.35 -30.39
C ILE A 674 14.08 -25.37 -31.82
N SER A 675 13.82 -26.55 -32.42
CA SER A 675 13.01 -26.62 -33.64
C SER A 675 11.61 -26.02 -33.44
N GLN A 676 10.97 -26.26 -32.30
CA GLN A 676 9.66 -25.66 -32.01
C GLN A 676 9.71 -24.12 -31.92
N VAL A 677 10.79 -23.54 -31.39
CA VAL A 677 11.01 -22.08 -31.41
C VAL A 677 11.05 -21.55 -32.85
N PHE A 678 11.88 -22.16 -33.70
CA PHE A 678 12.00 -21.71 -35.09
C PHE A 678 10.73 -21.97 -35.91
N HIS A 679 10.05 -23.09 -35.69
CA HIS A 679 8.74 -23.38 -36.28
C HIS A 679 7.72 -22.28 -35.94
N ASN A 680 7.59 -21.90 -34.66
CA ASN A 680 6.67 -20.85 -34.22
C ASN A 680 7.00 -19.47 -34.81
N LEU A 681 8.29 -19.13 -34.98
CA LEU A 681 8.70 -17.86 -35.56
C LEU A 681 8.49 -17.81 -37.08
N VAL A 682 8.89 -18.86 -37.80
CA VAL A 682 8.73 -18.95 -39.26
C VAL A 682 7.25 -19.02 -39.64
N LEU A 683 6.43 -19.77 -38.89
CA LEU A 683 4.97 -19.82 -39.08
C LEU A 683 4.32 -18.47 -38.81
N ASN A 684 4.78 -17.73 -37.79
CA ASN A 684 4.28 -16.37 -37.53
C ASN A 684 4.60 -15.40 -38.66
N ALA A 685 5.83 -15.46 -39.19
CA ALA A 685 6.27 -14.67 -40.35
C ALA A 685 5.50 -15.04 -41.63
N GLN A 686 5.28 -16.34 -41.89
CA GLN A 686 4.47 -16.84 -43.00
C GLN A 686 3.03 -16.31 -42.93
N GLN A 687 2.43 -16.34 -41.74
CA GLN A 687 1.11 -15.76 -41.49
C GLN A 687 1.08 -14.23 -41.55
N ALA A 688 2.21 -13.53 -41.45
CA ALA A 688 2.30 -12.07 -41.61
C ALA A 688 2.56 -11.65 -43.07
N MET A 689 3.00 -12.58 -43.93
CA MET A 689 3.34 -12.35 -45.35
C MET A 689 2.36 -13.07 -46.29
N HIS A 690 1.06 -12.80 -46.15
CA HIS A 690 -0.02 -13.46 -46.92
C HIS A 690 0.14 -13.38 -48.45
N GLN A 691 0.81 -12.35 -48.98
CA GLN A 691 1.01 -12.15 -50.43
C GLN A 691 2.34 -12.74 -50.94
N GLY A 692 3.09 -13.45 -50.09
CA GLY A 692 4.49 -13.80 -50.32
C GLY A 692 5.45 -12.74 -49.76
N GLY A 693 6.75 -13.00 -49.86
CA GLY A 693 7.80 -12.14 -49.30
C GLY A 693 9.13 -12.86 -49.12
N VAL A 694 10.08 -12.22 -48.43
CA VAL A 694 11.36 -12.83 -48.05
C VAL A 694 11.49 -12.89 -46.53
N ILE A 695 11.75 -14.08 -45.99
CA ILE A 695 12.24 -14.24 -44.61
C ILE A 695 13.76 -14.37 -44.64
N ARG A 696 14.46 -13.56 -43.85
CA ARG A 696 15.92 -13.61 -43.70
C ARG A 696 16.27 -14.22 -42.36
N ILE A 697 17.15 -15.22 -42.36
CA ILE A 697 17.62 -15.87 -41.14
C ILE A 697 19.14 -15.88 -41.11
N SER A 698 19.74 -15.16 -40.17
CA SER A 698 21.19 -15.05 -40.00
C SER A 698 21.67 -15.54 -38.64
N GLY A 699 22.94 -15.91 -38.54
CA GLY A 699 23.59 -16.31 -37.29
C GLY A 699 24.95 -15.65 -37.15
N GLU A 700 25.30 -15.23 -35.94
CA GLU A 700 26.60 -14.64 -35.61
C GLU A 700 27.09 -15.03 -34.21
N ASN A 701 28.42 -15.14 -34.05
CA ASN A 701 29.07 -15.41 -32.77
C ASN A 701 29.30 -14.08 -32.02
N VAL A 702 28.74 -13.93 -30.81
CA VAL A 702 28.77 -12.67 -30.04
C VAL A 702 29.39 -12.90 -28.65
N GLU A 703 30.35 -12.05 -28.28
CA GLU A 703 30.90 -11.99 -26.91
C GLU A 703 30.30 -10.79 -26.16
N VAL A 704 29.38 -11.06 -25.24
CA VAL A 704 28.67 -10.05 -24.44
C VAL A 704 29.51 -9.72 -23.20
N LYS A 705 29.84 -8.44 -23.03
CA LYS A 705 30.63 -7.95 -21.88
C LYS A 705 29.75 -7.24 -20.86
N THR A 706 28.87 -6.35 -21.33
CA THR A 706 27.88 -5.63 -20.53
C THR A 706 26.66 -5.32 -21.40
N LYS A 707 25.52 -5.98 -21.15
CA LYS A 707 24.20 -5.64 -21.72
C LYS A 707 23.13 -6.01 -20.69
N GLU A 708 22.20 -5.10 -20.40
CA GLU A 708 21.33 -5.17 -19.20
C GLU A 708 20.52 -6.46 -19.06
N ARG A 709 20.14 -7.09 -20.18
CA ARG A 709 19.32 -8.31 -20.21
C ARG A 709 20.12 -9.61 -20.42
N LEU A 710 21.45 -9.55 -20.58
CA LEU A 710 22.30 -10.72 -20.83
C LEU A 710 23.46 -10.83 -19.83
N LYS A 711 23.72 -12.04 -19.35
CA LYS A 711 24.91 -12.32 -18.53
C LYS A 711 26.17 -12.13 -19.39
N PRO A 712 27.31 -11.65 -18.83
CA PRO A 712 28.57 -11.62 -19.56
C PRO A 712 28.99 -13.04 -19.99
N GLY A 713 29.35 -13.23 -21.26
CA GLY A 713 29.65 -14.55 -21.80
C GLY A 713 29.66 -14.63 -23.33
N LYS A 714 29.81 -15.86 -23.85
CA LYS A 714 29.79 -16.16 -25.28
C LYS A 714 28.44 -16.71 -25.69
N TYR A 715 27.87 -16.14 -26.74
CA TYR A 715 26.55 -16.46 -27.26
C TYR A 715 26.61 -16.68 -28.78
N VAL A 716 25.75 -17.53 -29.30
CA VAL A 716 25.32 -17.48 -30.68
C VAL A 716 24.05 -16.63 -30.73
N LYS A 717 24.08 -15.55 -31.51
CA LYS A 717 22.89 -14.75 -31.83
C LYS A 717 22.33 -15.23 -33.16
N VAL A 718 21.06 -15.58 -33.18
CA VAL A 718 20.29 -15.86 -34.40
C VAL A 718 19.30 -14.73 -34.61
N THR A 719 19.20 -14.23 -35.83
CA THR A 719 18.23 -13.19 -36.23
C THR A 719 17.24 -13.80 -37.19
N VAL A 720 15.93 -13.64 -36.94
CA VAL A 720 14.84 -14.03 -37.83
C VAL A 720 14.07 -12.77 -38.19
N ALA A 721 14.14 -12.33 -39.46
CA ALA A 721 13.52 -11.10 -39.94
C ALA A 721 12.51 -11.39 -41.07
N ASP A 722 11.30 -10.84 -40.94
CA ASP A 722 10.22 -10.91 -41.93
C ASP A 722 9.94 -9.56 -42.61
N GLN A 723 9.11 -9.60 -43.66
CA GLN A 723 8.62 -8.43 -44.39
C GLN A 723 7.07 -8.37 -44.33
N GLY A 724 6.50 -8.80 -43.21
CA GLY A 724 5.05 -8.89 -43.01
C GLY A 724 4.42 -7.59 -42.53
N THR A 725 3.20 -7.70 -41.99
CA THR A 725 2.43 -6.56 -41.44
C THR A 725 3.08 -5.89 -40.22
N GLY A 726 4.15 -6.46 -39.65
CA GLY A 726 4.77 -5.97 -38.41
C GLY A 726 3.86 -6.03 -37.18
N ILE A 727 4.34 -5.42 -36.10
CA ILE A 727 3.70 -5.35 -34.78
C ILE A 727 3.62 -3.88 -34.37
N GLU A 728 2.55 -3.51 -33.65
CA GLU A 728 2.34 -2.14 -33.20
C GLU A 728 2.96 -1.90 -31.82
N GLN A 729 3.63 -0.76 -31.63
CA GLN A 729 4.39 -0.49 -30.40
C GLN A 729 3.53 -0.58 -29.12
N ALA A 730 2.24 -0.23 -29.20
CA ALA A 730 1.29 -0.28 -28.08
C ALA A 730 0.97 -1.71 -27.58
N ILE A 731 1.37 -2.75 -28.30
CA ILE A 731 1.19 -4.16 -27.93
C ILE A 731 2.53 -4.92 -27.77
N MET A 732 3.67 -4.25 -27.96
CA MET A 732 5.00 -4.90 -28.01
C MET A 732 5.32 -5.68 -26.73
N ASP A 733 5.06 -5.09 -25.57
CA ASP A 733 5.29 -5.73 -24.27
C ASP A 733 4.41 -6.97 -24.02
N LYS A 734 3.29 -7.10 -24.77
CA LYS A 734 2.29 -8.16 -24.60
C LYS A 734 2.47 -9.34 -25.56
N ILE A 735 3.31 -9.24 -26.59
CA ILE A 735 3.38 -10.32 -27.61
C ILE A 735 3.93 -11.65 -27.07
N PHE A 736 4.53 -11.62 -25.89
CA PHE A 736 5.03 -12.79 -25.17
C PHE A 736 4.08 -13.27 -24.05
N ASP A 737 3.00 -12.55 -23.78
CA ASP A 737 1.95 -13.00 -22.86
C ASP A 737 1.22 -14.21 -23.48
N PRO A 738 0.95 -15.28 -22.70
CA PRO A 738 0.12 -16.39 -23.18
C PRO A 738 -1.23 -15.89 -23.73
N PHE A 739 -1.69 -16.52 -24.81
CA PHE A 739 -2.89 -16.15 -25.58
C PHE A 739 -2.89 -14.81 -26.29
N PHE A 740 -1.89 -13.94 -26.11
CA PHE A 740 -1.91 -12.66 -26.81
C PHE A 740 -1.83 -12.89 -28.33
N THR A 741 -2.84 -12.41 -29.05
CA THR A 741 -2.99 -12.62 -30.49
C THR A 741 -3.65 -11.42 -31.14
N THR A 742 -3.19 -11.08 -32.34
CA THR A 742 -3.85 -10.15 -33.26
C THR A 742 -4.52 -10.88 -34.43
N LYS A 743 -4.47 -12.23 -34.43
CA LYS A 743 -4.93 -13.11 -35.51
C LYS A 743 -6.18 -13.86 -35.04
N ALA A 744 -7.27 -13.77 -35.81
CA ALA A 744 -8.57 -14.35 -35.45
C ALA A 744 -8.52 -15.85 -35.12
N ASN A 745 -7.65 -16.60 -35.82
CA ASN A 745 -7.48 -18.05 -35.66
C ASN A 745 -6.09 -18.41 -35.07
N GLY A 746 -5.48 -17.50 -34.29
CA GLY A 746 -4.14 -17.71 -33.70
C GLY A 746 -4.21 -17.88 -32.19
N ASN A 747 -3.85 -19.06 -31.67
CA ASN A 747 -4.01 -19.45 -30.26
C ASN A 747 -3.12 -18.65 -29.26
N GLY A 748 -2.30 -17.70 -29.74
CA GLY A 748 -1.41 -16.84 -28.93
C GLY A 748 -0.28 -17.53 -28.16
N LEU A 749 -0.25 -18.86 -28.09
CA LEU A 749 0.77 -19.63 -27.37
C LEU A 749 2.14 -19.68 -28.07
N GLY A 750 2.23 -19.32 -29.35
CA GLY A 750 3.44 -19.50 -30.16
C GLY A 750 4.67 -18.74 -29.65
N LEU A 751 4.51 -17.44 -29.39
CA LEU A 751 5.61 -16.59 -28.88
C LEU A 751 5.86 -16.82 -27.39
N ALA A 752 4.81 -17.01 -26.58
CA ALA A 752 4.91 -17.39 -25.16
C ALA A 752 5.68 -18.72 -24.98
N THR A 753 5.49 -19.69 -25.87
CA THR A 753 6.27 -20.94 -25.91
C THR A 753 7.71 -20.68 -26.33
N ALA A 754 7.93 -19.82 -27.34
CA ALA A 754 9.28 -19.50 -27.83
C ALA A 754 10.15 -18.85 -26.74
N ILE A 755 9.65 -17.84 -26.02
CA ILE A 755 10.38 -17.20 -24.92
C ILE A 755 10.63 -18.17 -23.76
N SER A 756 9.64 -19.02 -23.42
CA SER A 756 9.77 -20.02 -22.36
C SER A 756 10.87 -21.03 -22.66
N ILE A 757 10.91 -21.57 -23.88
CA ILE A 757 11.96 -22.52 -24.31
C ILE A 757 13.34 -21.84 -24.32
N ILE A 758 13.45 -20.61 -24.81
CA ILE A 758 14.75 -19.90 -24.88
C ILE A 758 15.26 -19.58 -23.47
N HIS A 759 14.40 -19.18 -22.53
CA HIS A 759 14.77 -19.02 -21.12
C HIS A 759 15.14 -20.35 -20.45
N GLN A 760 14.45 -21.45 -20.77
CA GLN A 760 14.83 -22.81 -20.34
C GLN A 760 16.20 -23.28 -20.89
N HIS A 761 16.75 -22.59 -21.88
CA HIS A 761 18.09 -22.82 -22.45
C HIS A 761 19.15 -21.82 -21.99
N ASP A 762 18.90 -21.06 -20.91
CA ASP A 762 19.78 -19.97 -20.43
C ASP A 762 20.02 -18.85 -21.47
N GLY A 763 19.17 -18.78 -22.49
CA GLY A 763 19.17 -17.77 -23.53
C GLY A 763 18.18 -16.63 -23.28
N VAL A 764 18.09 -15.70 -24.24
CA VAL A 764 17.17 -14.55 -24.24
C VAL A 764 16.61 -14.36 -25.65
N ILE A 765 15.35 -13.90 -25.74
CA ILE A 765 14.76 -13.39 -26.99
C ILE A 765 14.49 -11.88 -26.88
N GLU A 766 14.78 -11.15 -27.95
CA GLU A 766 14.45 -9.74 -28.14
C GLU A 766 13.68 -9.57 -29.45
N VAL A 767 12.95 -8.47 -29.59
CA VAL A 767 12.12 -8.16 -30.76
C VAL A 767 12.23 -6.68 -31.13
N GLU A 768 12.34 -6.41 -32.42
CA GLU A 768 12.18 -5.09 -33.04
C GLU A 768 11.17 -5.24 -34.18
N SER A 769 10.15 -4.38 -34.28
CA SER A 769 9.13 -4.51 -35.32
C SER A 769 8.42 -3.17 -35.54
N GLU A 770 8.05 -2.89 -36.79
CA GLU A 770 7.34 -1.67 -37.18
C GLU A 770 6.14 -2.02 -38.06
N LYS A 771 5.00 -1.40 -37.76
CA LYS A 771 3.71 -1.67 -38.40
C LYS A 771 3.74 -1.35 -39.90
N ASN A 772 3.45 -2.37 -40.71
CA ASN A 772 3.56 -2.42 -42.17
C ASN A 772 5.00 -2.45 -42.75
N VAL A 773 6.03 -2.68 -41.92
CA VAL A 773 7.42 -2.85 -42.38
C VAL A 773 7.90 -4.30 -42.23
N GLY A 774 7.56 -4.93 -41.10
CA GLY A 774 7.95 -6.31 -40.76
C GLY A 774 8.45 -6.42 -39.32
N SER A 775 8.79 -7.64 -38.90
CA SER A 775 9.33 -7.93 -37.56
C SER A 775 10.70 -8.60 -37.64
N THR A 776 11.53 -8.35 -36.64
CA THR A 776 12.83 -8.99 -36.44
C THR A 776 12.94 -9.50 -35.00
N PHE A 777 13.19 -10.81 -34.86
CA PHE A 777 13.44 -11.47 -33.58
C PHE A 777 14.93 -11.82 -33.45
N TYR A 778 15.53 -11.49 -32.30
CA TYR A 778 16.92 -11.83 -31.97
C TYR A 778 16.95 -12.85 -30.83
N LEU A 779 17.55 -14.01 -31.08
CA LEU A 779 17.63 -15.11 -30.14
C LEU A 779 19.09 -15.31 -29.74
N TYR A 780 19.40 -15.20 -28.46
CA TYR A 780 20.75 -15.36 -27.92
C TYR A 780 20.82 -16.68 -27.15
N LEU A 781 21.62 -17.63 -27.63
CA LEU A 781 21.83 -18.94 -26.97
C LEU A 781 23.27 -19.05 -26.48
N PRO A 782 23.54 -19.47 -25.23
CA PRO A 782 24.90 -19.56 -24.70
C PRO A 782 25.71 -20.63 -25.42
N ALA A 783 26.91 -20.26 -25.86
CA ALA A 783 27.81 -21.12 -26.61
C ALA A 783 28.55 -22.10 -25.67
N ASN A 784 28.61 -23.38 -26.07
CA ASN A 784 29.44 -24.37 -25.41
C ASN A 784 30.85 -24.36 -26.03
N THR A 785 31.89 -24.40 -25.20
CA THR A 785 33.30 -24.43 -25.64
C THR A 785 33.87 -25.85 -25.78
N MET A 786 33.10 -26.89 -25.41
CA MET A 786 33.46 -28.28 -25.71
C MET A 786 33.33 -28.56 -27.21
N LYS A 787 34.29 -29.30 -27.78
CA LYS A 787 34.22 -29.76 -29.18
C LYS A 787 32.95 -30.59 -29.42
N LEU A 788 32.41 -30.46 -30.62
CA LEU A 788 31.42 -31.40 -31.16
C LEU A 788 32.00 -32.82 -31.16
N ALA A 789 31.20 -33.78 -30.71
CA ALA A 789 31.37 -35.17 -31.14
C ALA A 789 31.07 -35.24 -32.64
N GLU A 790 31.75 -36.12 -33.37
CA GLU A 790 31.58 -36.21 -34.82
C GLU A 790 30.13 -36.60 -35.17
N VAL A 791 29.51 -35.81 -36.07
CA VAL A 791 28.18 -36.13 -36.58
C VAL A 791 28.32 -37.31 -37.53
N VAL A 792 28.10 -38.51 -36.99
CA VAL A 792 27.88 -39.72 -37.78
C VAL A 792 26.69 -39.44 -38.71
N ARG A 793 26.93 -39.40 -40.01
CA ARG A 793 25.84 -39.41 -41.00
C ARG A 793 25.12 -40.74 -40.87
N GLU A 794 23.90 -40.71 -40.35
CA GLU A 794 23.02 -41.86 -40.44
C GLU A 794 22.82 -42.19 -41.94
N LYS A 795 22.91 -43.48 -42.26
CA LYS A 795 22.59 -43.97 -43.61
C LYS A 795 21.07 -43.89 -43.79
N GLU A 796 20.62 -43.81 -45.04
CA GLU A 796 19.21 -44.00 -45.36
C GLU A 796 18.69 -45.30 -44.73
N PRO A 797 17.53 -45.29 -44.06
CA PRO A 797 17.07 -46.42 -43.28
C PRO A 797 16.77 -47.61 -44.20
N VAL A 798 17.53 -48.70 -44.02
CA VAL A 798 17.22 -49.98 -44.64
C VAL A 798 15.93 -50.50 -44.00
N VAL A 799 14.83 -50.43 -44.74
CA VAL A 799 13.57 -51.05 -44.34
C VAL A 799 13.78 -52.56 -44.34
N LEU A 800 13.51 -53.19 -43.20
CA LEU A 800 13.71 -54.63 -43.01
C LEU A 800 12.38 -55.33 -43.35
N GLU A 801 12.37 -56.11 -44.43
CA GLU A 801 11.18 -56.83 -44.89
C GLU A 801 10.96 -58.11 -44.07
N GLY A 802 10.22 -57.98 -42.97
CA GLY A 802 9.70 -59.09 -42.16
C GLY A 802 10.73 -59.85 -41.31
N GLY A 803 10.34 -61.04 -40.85
CA GLY A 803 11.25 -62.03 -40.26
C GLY A 803 11.74 -61.77 -38.83
N LEU A 804 11.13 -60.82 -38.10
CA LEU A 804 11.40 -60.60 -36.67
C LEU A 804 10.23 -61.10 -35.82
N ARG A 805 10.55 -61.71 -34.68
CA ARG A 805 9.60 -62.13 -33.66
C ARG A 805 9.63 -61.15 -32.48
N ILE A 806 8.56 -60.38 -32.29
CA ILE A 806 8.53 -59.20 -31.42
C ILE A 806 7.50 -59.37 -30.31
N LEU A 807 7.92 -59.09 -29.07
CA LEU A 807 7.02 -58.98 -27.90
C LEU A 807 6.70 -57.51 -27.65
N LEU A 808 5.43 -57.14 -27.66
CA LEU A 808 4.94 -55.76 -27.44
C LEU A 808 4.17 -55.69 -26.11
N MET A 809 4.69 -54.93 -25.15
CA MET A 809 4.01 -54.60 -23.90
C MET A 809 3.43 -53.19 -23.96
N ASP A 810 2.11 -53.09 -23.90
CA ASP A 810 1.35 -51.83 -23.99
C ASP A 810 -0.07 -52.12 -23.44
N ASP A 811 -0.49 -51.42 -22.38
CA ASP A 811 -1.77 -51.69 -21.70
C ASP A 811 -2.99 -51.13 -22.47
N GLU A 812 -2.75 -50.16 -23.34
CA GLU A 812 -3.76 -49.62 -24.25
C GLU A 812 -3.98 -50.58 -25.45
N GLU A 813 -4.87 -51.56 -25.31
CA GLU A 813 -5.21 -52.50 -26.40
C GLU A 813 -5.69 -51.80 -27.68
N LEU A 814 -6.31 -50.62 -27.56
CA LEU A 814 -6.69 -49.74 -28.68
C LEU A 814 -5.49 -49.23 -29.49
N ILE A 815 -4.28 -49.21 -28.90
CA ILE A 815 -3.02 -48.85 -29.56
C ILE A 815 -2.26 -50.12 -29.96
N SER A 816 -2.11 -51.07 -29.02
CA SER A 816 -1.20 -52.21 -29.19
C SER A 816 -1.67 -53.17 -30.29
N ARG A 817 -2.99 -53.37 -30.44
CA ARG A 817 -3.55 -54.24 -31.48
C ARG A 817 -3.39 -53.67 -32.89
N PRO A 818 -3.77 -52.42 -33.22
CA PRO A 818 -3.50 -51.86 -34.55
C PRO A 818 -2.01 -51.83 -34.91
N VAL A 819 -1.12 -51.61 -33.94
CA VAL A 819 0.35 -51.67 -34.17
C VAL A 819 0.81 -53.09 -34.48
N ALA A 820 0.28 -54.10 -33.79
CA ALA A 820 0.55 -55.51 -34.08
C ALA A 820 0.02 -55.93 -35.45
N GLU A 821 -1.20 -55.53 -35.82
CA GLU A 821 -1.79 -55.77 -37.15
C GLU A 821 -0.96 -55.07 -38.25
N LEU A 822 -0.52 -53.83 -38.04
CA LEU A 822 0.37 -53.11 -38.96
C LEU A 822 1.72 -53.82 -39.15
N LEU A 823 2.44 -54.17 -38.08
CA LEU A 823 3.74 -54.84 -38.19
C LEU A 823 3.61 -56.26 -38.78
N SER A 824 2.49 -56.95 -38.53
CA SER A 824 2.20 -58.24 -39.16
C SER A 824 2.05 -58.12 -40.68
N ASN A 825 1.46 -57.03 -41.17
CA ASN A 825 1.39 -56.73 -42.61
C ASN A 825 2.77 -56.41 -43.24
N PHE A 826 3.78 -56.09 -42.45
CA PHE A 826 5.19 -56.01 -42.88
C PHE A 826 5.99 -57.32 -42.66
N GLY A 827 5.32 -58.41 -42.24
CA GLY A 827 5.91 -59.75 -42.18
C GLY A 827 6.62 -60.11 -40.87
N HIS A 828 6.32 -59.41 -39.77
CA HIS A 828 6.84 -59.72 -38.43
C HIS A 828 5.82 -60.57 -37.61
N GLU A 829 6.29 -61.48 -36.76
CA GLU A 829 5.44 -62.18 -35.78
C GLU A 829 5.33 -61.31 -34.53
N ILE A 830 4.13 -60.87 -34.17
CA ILE A 830 3.90 -60.01 -33.00
C ILE A 830 3.11 -60.76 -31.91
N VAL A 831 3.64 -60.77 -30.69
CA VAL A 831 2.91 -61.17 -29.48
C VAL A 831 2.67 -59.93 -28.63
N THR A 832 1.42 -59.66 -28.24
CA THR A 832 1.05 -58.54 -27.37
C THR A 832 0.81 -58.99 -25.93
N THR A 833 1.10 -58.10 -24.98
CA THR A 833 0.90 -58.30 -23.53
C THR A 833 0.47 -56.98 -22.89
N ARG A 834 -0.45 -57.01 -21.92
CA ARG A 834 -1.07 -55.81 -21.34
C ARG A 834 -0.35 -55.26 -20.11
N ASN A 835 0.61 -55.99 -19.54
CA ASN A 835 1.36 -55.56 -18.36
C ASN A 835 2.69 -56.31 -18.21
N GLY A 836 3.57 -55.79 -17.36
CA GLY A 836 4.89 -56.36 -17.13
C GLY A 836 4.91 -57.79 -16.58
N ALA A 837 3.88 -58.23 -15.85
CA ALA A 837 3.82 -59.61 -15.36
C ALA A 837 3.51 -60.60 -16.49
N GLU A 838 2.55 -60.28 -17.36
CA GLU A 838 2.30 -61.01 -18.61
C GLU A 838 3.54 -61.03 -19.52
N THR A 839 4.21 -59.89 -19.65
CA THR A 839 5.42 -59.74 -20.49
C THR A 839 6.56 -60.64 -20.01
N ILE A 840 6.83 -60.65 -18.70
CA ILE A 840 7.85 -61.50 -18.09
C ILE A 840 7.47 -62.99 -18.24
N ALA A 841 6.21 -63.35 -18.05
CA ALA A 841 5.73 -64.72 -18.23
C ALA A 841 5.87 -65.19 -19.68
N ALA A 842 5.41 -64.40 -20.66
CA ALA A 842 5.48 -64.71 -22.08
C ALA A 842 6.93 -64.85 -22.57
N TYR A 843 7.84 -63.98 -22.10
CA TYR A 843 9.27 -64.09 -22.42
C TYR A 843 9.90 -65.35 -21.80
N GLN A 844 9.59 -65.68 -20.55
CA GLN A 844 10.07 -66.91 -19.91
C GLN A 844 9.52 -68.19 -20.57
N GLU A 845 8.31 -68.17 -21.11
CA GLU A 845 7.74 -69.28 -21.87
C GLU A 845 8.39 -69.43 -23.24
N ALA A 846 8.62 -68.32 -23.95
CA ALA A 846 9.35 -68.27 -25.22
C ALA A 846 10.78 -68.85 -25.09
N GLU A 847 11.53 -68.44 -24.07
CA GLU A 847 12.86 -68.98 -23.75
C GLU A 847 12.80 -70.50 -23.42
N LYS A 848 11.87 -70.95 -22.57
CA LYS A 848 11.70 -72.38 -22.23
C LYS A 848 11.37 -73.24 -23.45
N ASN A 849 10.57 -72.72 -24.37
CA ASN A 849 10.16 -73.40 -25.59
C ASN A 849 11.21 -73.28 -26.73
N ASN A 850 12.39 -72.70 -26.44
CA ASN A 850 13.48 -72.46 -27.40
C ASN A 850 13.02 -71.70 -28.66
N ASN A 851 12.09 -70.76 -28.47
CA ASN A 851 11.57 -69.85 -29.50
C ASN A 851 11.57 -68.42 -28.93
N PRO A 852 12.74 -67.77 -28.80
CA PRO A 852 12.88 -66.47 -28.13
C PRO A 852 12.20 -65.33 -28.91
N PHE A 853 12.32 -64.10 -28.40
CA PHE A 853 11.93 -62.88 -29.10
C PHE A 853 13.18 -62.12 -29.55
N ASP A 854 13.21 -61.69 -30.82
CA ASP A 854 14.32 -60.93 -31.41
C ASP A 854 14.42 -59.51 -30.84
N VAL A 855 13.26 -58.89 -30.56
CA VAL A 855 13.11 -57.54 -30.02
C VAL A 855 11.92 -57.52 -29.05
N VAL A 856 12.04 -56.75 -27.98
CA VAL A 856 10.91 -56.48 -27.06
C VAL A 856 10.62 -54.97 -27.05
N ILE A 857 9.40 -54.57 -27.37
CA ILE A 857 8.93 -53.19 -27.25
C ILE A 857 8.19 -53.06 -25.92
N LEU A 858 8.58 -52.11 -25.08
CA LEU A 858 8.04 -51.92 -23.73
C LEU A 858 7.54 -50.48 -23.56
N ASP A 859 6.25 -50.28 -23.26
CA ASP A 859 5.81 -48.99 -22.72
C ASP A 859 6.50 -48.71 -21.38
N LEU A 860 7.01 -47.50 -21.23
CA LEU A 860 7.68 -47.06 -20.02
C LEU A 860 6.73 -47.01 -18.80
N THR A 861 5.45 -46.70 -18.99
CA THR A 861 4.52 -46.30 -17.91
C THR A 861 3.16 -47.01 -17.99
N ILE A 862 2.99 -48.08 -17.21
CA ILE A 862 1.70 -48.79 -17.07
C ILE A 862 1.03 -48.44 -15.73
N PRO A 863 -0.18 -47.82 -15.72
CA PRO A 863 -0.88 -47.44 -14.50
C PRO A 863 -1.17 -48.63 -13.56
N GLY A 864 -0.65 -48.57 -12.34
CA GLY A 864 -0.85 -49.63 -11.33
C GLY A 864 -0.11 -50.95 -11.61
N GLY A 865 0.69 -51.02 -12.67
CA GLY A 865 1.48 -52.19 -13.06
C GLY A 865 2.98 -52.05 -12.82
N ILE A 866 3.74 -53.00 -13.36
CA ILE A 866 5.20 -52.95 -13.45
C ILE A 866 5.57 -52.22 -14.76
N GLY A 867 6.38 -51.17 -14.67
CA GLY A 867 6.79 -50.35 -15.83
C GLY A 867 7.89 -50.98 -16.69
N GLY A 868 8.11 -50.40 -17.88
CA GLY A 868 9.04 -50.94 -18.87
C GLY A 868 10.50 -51.00 -18.41
N LEU A 869 10.94 -50.13 -17.49
CA LEU A 869 12.30 -50.17 -16.94
C LEU A 869 12.49 -51.33 -15.96
N GLU A 870 11.49 -51.56 -15.10
CA GLU A 870 11.47 -52.68 -14.16
C GLU A 870 11.35 -54.01 -14.90
N VAL A 871 10.51 -54.09 -15.93
CA VAL A 871 10.40 -55.25 -16.83
C VAL A 871 11.73 -55.53 -17.51
N LEU A 872 12.38 -54.54 -18.12
CA LEU A 872 13.71 -54.70 -18.71
C LEU A 872 14.74 -55.20 -17.68
N THR A 873 14.67 -54.70 -16.45
CA THR A 873 15.58 -55.08 -15.37
C THR A 873 15.39 -56.54 -14.94
N GLU A 874 14.16 -57.05 -14.90
CA GLU A 874 13.88 -58.46 -14.64
C GLU A 874 14.26 -59.35 -15.85
N LEU A 875 13.85 -58.98 -17.07
CA LEU A 875 14.18 -59.73 -18.29
C LEU A 875 15.69 -59.88 -18.49
N ARG A 876 16.48 -58.86 -18.16
CA ARG A 876 17.96 -58.90 -18.22
C ARG A 876 18.62 -59.87 -17.23
N ARG A 877 17.91 -60.36 -16.20
CA ARG A 877 18.41 -61.44 -15.33
C ARG A 877 18.36 -62.80 -16.01
N PHE A 878 17.49 -62.96 -17.01
CA PHE A 878 17.38 -64.17 -17.83
C PHE A 878 18.23 -64.06 -19.09
N ASN A 879 18.12 -62.94 -19.82
CA ASN A 879 18.87 -62.68 -21.05
C ASN A 879 19.58 -61.31 -21.00
N PRO A 880 20.86 -61.25 -20.62
CA PRO A 880 21.62 -60.00 -20.55
C PRO A 880 21.78 -59.24 -21.88
N GLN A 881 21.56 -59.91 -23.02
CA GLN A 881 21.70 -59.35 -24.38
C GLN A 881 20.35 -58.95 -24.99
N ILE A 882 19.27 -58.93 -24.20
CA ILE A 882 17.92 -58.60 -24.69
C ILE A 882 17.87 -57.24 -25.41
N ARG A 883 17.36 -57.26 -26.64
CA ARG A 883 17.16 -56.07 -27.47
C ARG A 883 15.82 -55.41 -27.13
N ALA A 884 15.84 -54.49 -26.18
CA ALA A 884 14.64 -53.76 -25.77
C ALA A 884 14.52 -52.39 -26.45
N VAL A 885 13.31 -52.05 -26.93
CA VAL A 885 12.92 -50.72 -27.39
C VAL A 885 11.97 -50.13 -26.37
N VAL A 886 12.26 -48.94 -25.86
CA VAL A 886 11.29 -48.21 -25.01
C VAL A 886 10.30 -47.43 -25.88
N SER A 887 9.02 -47.56 -25.55
CA SER A 887 7.92 -46.77 -26.09
C SER A 887 7.38 -45.81 -25.03
N SER A 888 6.95 -44.61 -25.42
CA SER A 888 6.20 -43.72 -24.54
C SER A 888 5.46 -42.63 -25.33
N GLY A 889 4.37 -42.10 -24.77
CA GLY A 889 3.78 -40.83 -25.20
C GLY A 889 4.58 -39.59 -24.76
N TYR A 890 5.57 -39.74 -23.87
CA TYR A 890 6.31 -38.63 -23.25
C TYR A 890 7.76 -38.56 -23.75
N ALA A 891 7.98 -37.91 -24.90
CA ALA A 891 9.31 -37.72 -25.50
C ALA A 891 10.33 -36.98 -24.61
N SER A 892 9.86 -36.29 -23.56
CA SER A 892 10.67 -35.53 -22.59
C SER A 892 10.96 -36.28 -21.28
N ASP A 893 10.64 -37.58 -21.19
CA ASP A 893 11.01 -38.38 -20.02
C ASP A 893 12.55 -38.56 -19.90
N PRO A 894 13.16 -38.41 -18.71
CA PRO A 894 14.61 -38.61 -18.53
C PRO A 894 15.15 -39.96 -18.99
N ILE A 895 14.33 -41.03 -18.94
CA ILE A 895 14.65 -42.37 -19.40
C ILE A 895 14.63 -42.43 -20.93
N ILE A 896 13.60 -41.86 -21.58
CA ILE A 896 13.55 -41.70 -23.05
C ILE A 896 14.77 -40.90 -23.55
N ALA A 897 15.09 -39.80 -22.87
CA ALA A 897 16.23 -38.94 -23.14
C ALA A 897 17.60 -39.64 -23.05
N ASN A 898 17.71 -40.67 -22.20
CA ASN A 898 18.96 -41.36 -21.87
C ASN A 898 18.87 -42.89 -22.07
N TYR A 899 17.99 -43.37 -22.95
CA TYR A 899 17.53 -44.77 -22.99
C TYR A 899 18.65 -45.82 -22.94
N GLN A 900 19.78 -45.54 -23.58
CA GLN A 900 20.99 -46.37 -23.58
C GLN A 900 21.62 -46.55 -22.18
N LYS A 901 21.63 -45.52 -21.33
CA LYS A 901 22.10 -45.60 -19.92
C LYS A 901 21.21 -46.49 -19.05
N HIS A 902 19.93 -46.57 -19.41
CA HIS A 902 18.92 -47.40 -18.74
C HIS A 902 18.85 -48.82 -19.35
N GLY A 903 19.62 -49.10 -20.41
CA GLY A 903 19.75 -50.43 -20.99
C GLY A 903 18.89 -50.71 -22.23
N PHE A 904 18.11 -49.75 -22.73
CA PHE A 904 17.36 -49.93 -23.96
C PHE A 904 18.28 -49.79 -25.19
N SER A 905 18.01 -50.60 -26.23
CA SER A 905 18.76 -50.64 -27.49
C SER A 905 18.26 -49.63 -28.53
N GLY A 906 17.02 -49.18 -28.38
CA GLY A 906 16.34 -48.17 -29.20
C GLY A 906 15.16 -47.52 -28.47
N VAL A 907 14.50 -46.56 -29.13
CA VAL A 907 13.38 -45.79 -28.57
C VAL A 907 12.40 -45.41 -29.69
N VAL A 908 11.11 -45.31 -29.38
CA VAL A 908 10.05 -44.85 -30.29
C VAL A 908 9.01 -44.03 -29.53
N SER A 909 8.33 -43.10 -30.20
CA SER A 909 7.28 -42.26 -29.58
C SER A 909 5.87 -42.68 -30.00
N LYS A 910 4.91 -42.66 -29.06
CA LYS A 910 3.47 -42.69 -29.37
C LYS A 910 2.99 -41.29 -29.82
N PRO A 911 2.04 -41.16 -30.77
CA PRO A 911 1.54 -42.21 -31.66
C PRO A 911 2.58 -42.61 -32.70
N TYR A 912 2.69 -43.91 -32.97
CA TYR A 912 3.74 -44.48 -33.82
C TYR A 912 3.58 -44.07 -35.30
N HIS A 913 4.64 -43.54 -35.92
CA HIS A 913 4.71 -43.44 -37.38
C HIS A 913 5.40 -44.71 -37.95
N ILE A 914 4.71 -45.46 -38.81
CA ILE A 914 5.13 -46.83 -39.20
C ILE A 914 6.54 -46.90 -39.81
N LYS A 915 6.96 -45.89 -40.59
CA LYS A 915 8.32 -45.85 -41.17
C LYS A 915 9.40 -45.61 -40.11
N GLU A 916 9.09 -44.90 -39.03
CA GLU A 916 10.01 -44.66 -37.91
C GLU A 916 10.15 -45.95 -37.09
N LEU A 917 9.03 -46.59 -36.75
CA LEU A 917 9.01 -47.86 -36.02
C LEU A 917 9.80 -48.96 -36.75
N LEU A 918 9.59 -49.13 -38.06
CA LEU A 918 10.35 -50.08 -38.88
C LEU A 918 11.86 -49.74 -38.94
N ALA A 919 12.22 -48.46 -39.02
CA ALA A 919 13.62 -48.03 -39.01
C ALA A 919 14.31 -48.28 -37.66
N VAL A 920 13.61 -48.05 -36.54
CA VAL A 920 14.11 -48.36 -35.19
C VAL A 920 14.27 -49.88 -35.01
N LEU A 921 13.29 -50.68 -35.44
CA LEU A 921 13.38 -52.14 -35.41
C LEU A 921 14.57 -52.65 -36.24
N ALA A 922 14.78 -52.12 -37.45
CA ALA A 922 15.93 -52.45 -38.28
C ALA A 922 17.27 -52.07 -37.61
N GLN A 923 17.37 -50.87 -37.02
CA GLN A 923 18.57 -50.41 -36.32
C GLN A 923 18.88 -51.23 -35.05
N VAL A 924 17.85 -51.80 -34.41
CA VAL A 924 17.98 -52.60 -33.19
C VAL A 924 18.29 -54.07 -33.51
N ALA A 925 17.63 -54.67 -34.50
CA ALA A 925 17.89 -56.06 -34.92
C ALA A 925 19.30 -56.25 -35.54
N ALA A 926 19.87 -55.19 -36.13
CA ALA A 926 21.20 -55.19 -36.72
C ALA A 926 22.38 -55.04 -35.72
N LYS A 927 22.10 -55.04 -34.40
CA LYS A 927 23.10 -54.97 -33.32
C LYS A 927 23.23 -56.31 -32.59
#